data_AF-A0A8T2QFE5-F1
#
_entry.id   AF-A0A8T2QFE5-F1
#
_cell.length_a   1.000
_cell.length_b   1.000
_cell.length_c   1.000
_cell.angle_alpha   90.00
_cell.angle_beta   90.00
_cell.angle_gamma   90.00
#
_symmetry.space_group_name_H-M   'P 1'
#
loop_
_entity.id
_entity.type
_entity.pdbx_description
1 polymer ?
#
loop_
_entity_poly.entity_id
_entity_poly.type
_entity_poly.pdbx_seq_one_letter_code
_entity_poly.pdbx_strand_id
1 'polypeptide(L)'
;MYNIANRLMRPGHAVLPAQLLRACITPDALCFIAIYFQTETGNGGDTINENGTYSLSESMSISIYVLDDSFTLLKRLPLKSMIRSNVRDFHVECKLFGPQLHLVFLLLGVQSYVLMSQIIEVSSAQQKCQVRHIDAGGESSVGVSEKNIGIRNNGSLAALNYIFHAFDKYAISSPLCPEDRDLTFLFLLCPPFHEWNFVAAKKNCKSLVKTLIRDLEGKGKFFEGLNLELIYKVFSGHCPFEEIISSQRQSIAGWIRKLLCLVPLQVARAENNIMRVMIDGLEIPPNVDFSDAVSLASVLQFGTYDLLLEPWKGKIKVVSSMGKQSSGKSYLLNHLAGSLLDVAGGRCTDGVWMTVRWDSECMYVLLDFEGLGSFERNDQEDMLLSTLSAAVSNVTIFNKKDFHMDKETEAIFQRFQHGVTLVKADDKLFKGVFFIAVKDVDNADVEDLKVEFYEKIRTMCTRTNENFLLRMYDGQVCIYALPPFQRYEFNRSIEMLASGIREVPTQYKNGRSFLQDFKLVLAQISAQDWSSVDSRRVMMRISMLRTHLQSAITLGQCNDGEMLANLDNDDSIQDDPMYSESEMCGSLQLQDSGLKLAVSQTGEGVSGMDDIVESLRSKFLAAIPRVDRSEKEWHAAYQSFLSSLMVRRQRRVLEWLRVNTIDFKEDGDVQQLLLEVSSKLAELKNKVLLCSCKCSKCFLTCVLRKGHHSDHSCLGTHICSQKCTFCQEEQAMYLNNAETALIVVKYADVAGHSGRHDCNIRMHTCQKDFIKYGRASNCNKKCSLRVSHLGEHCCNSLRHMCREECSLPGCENACTVAFDSEHKRHECHEQFCSVQCSMPGCMRQCSTKNHFHSLEADAQHFCSNEHPCAGVCEAPGVCNVVTELLRQTRHFHGKRGDFEYDFVSEQSEDRKGCCLMIPSFTREHSGPHVHSTNTNVVHYCNIRCPDCDYYCQLPYGHAGSHNTVHGNMKKTKFVAEMEDIDFQDRKYVRGESGVAEMCAMHCRARGRGHTHLIPCPEIGVDGCCTGKLYDGARHLSKEKCKLLGVNTPLDEMTHDTYWEYISFVDPCEEDEREIFALCNHIAKGDIHTFWIRRLCD
;
A
#
# COMPACT_ATOMS: atom_id res chain seq x y z
N MET A 1 18.18 -13.53 1.22
CA MET A 1 19.06 -13.02 0.15
C MET A 1 19.12 -13.93 -1.08
N TYR A 2 19.33 -15.25 -0.94
CA TYR A 2 19.24 -16.21 -2.06
C TYR A 2 17.86 -16.17 -2.79
N ASN A 3 16.77 -15.92 -2.06
CA ASN A 3 15.42 -15.76 -2.64
C ASN A 3 15.17 -14.44 -3.39
N ILE A 4 15.92 -13.37 -3.10
CA ILE A 4 15.80 -12.08 -3.82
C ILE A 4 16.57 -12.17 -5.15
N ALA A 5 17.76 -12.76 -5.13
CA ALA A 5 18.51 -13.09 -6.34
C ALA A 5 17.76 -14.11 -7.23
N ASN A 6 17.10 -15.13 -6.64
CA ASN A 6 16.28 -16.09 -7.40
C ASN A 6 14.95 -15.51 -7.91
N ARG A 7 14.38 -14.48 -7.27
CA ARG A 7 13.20 -13.77 -7.81
C ARG A 7 13.59 -12.88 -9.00
N LEU A 8 14.78 -12.28 -8.98
CA LEU A 8 15.35 -11.53 -10.11
C LEU A 8 15.87 -12.45 -11.24
N MET A 9 16.16 -13.73 -10.95
CA MET A 9 16.86 -14.65 -11.84
C MET A 9 16.16 -16.02 -11.93
N ARG A 10 14.84 -16.05 -12.16
CA ARG A 10 14.19 -17.22 -12.80
C ARG A 10 14.04 -16.94 -14.29
N PRO A 11 14.28 -17.94 -15.17
CA PRO A 11 14.38 -17.73 -16.61
C PRO A 11 12.98 -17.45 -17.18
N GLY A 12 12.75 -16.19 -17.51
CA GLY A 12 11.50 -15.68 -18.06
C GLY A 12 11.50 -14.16 -17.99
N HIS A 13 12.15 -13.56 -18.99
CA HIS A 13 12.06 -12.15 -19.40
C HIS A 13 12.16 -11.08 -18.28
N ALA A 14 13.36 -10.54 -18.08
CA ALA A 14 13.53 -9.20 -17.52
C ALA A 14 13.90 -8.25 -18.67
N VAL A 15 12.93 -7.49 -19.16
CA VAL A 15 13.20 -6.36 -20.06
C VAL A 15 13.89 -5.29 -19.23
N LEU A 16 15.21 -5.11 -19.42
CA LEU A 16 15.96 -4.07 -18.73
C LEU A 16 15.69 -2.72 -19.41
N PRO A 17 15.16 -1.70 -18.70
CA PRO A 17 14.92 -0.39 -19.29
C PRO A 17 16.22 0.24 -19.79
N ALA A 18 16.19 0.98 -20.91
CA ALA A 18 17.35 1.72 -21.43
C ALA A 18 17.94 2.72 -20.40
N GLN A 19 17.18 3.06 -19.36
CA GLN A 19 17.60 3.89 -18.23
C GLN A 19 18.63 3.18 -17.32
N LEU A 20 18.65 1.85 -17.28
CA LEU A 20 19.62 1.06 -16.49
C LEU A 20 21.06 1.20 -17.03
N LEU A 21 21.21 1.52 -18.32
CA LEU A 21 22.50 1.84 -18.96
C LEU A 21 23.03 3.25 -18.57
N ARG A 22 22.15 4.18 -18.18
CA ARG A 22 22.53 5.52 -17.67
C ARG A 22 23.07 5.46 -16.24
N ALA A 23 22.59 4.48 -15.45
CA ALA A 23 22.99 4.25 -14.06
C ALA A 23 24.47 3.79 -13.92
N CYS A 24 25.06 3.17 -14.95
CA CYS A 24 26.46 2.74 -14.96
C CYS A 24 27.48 3.91 -15.06
N ILE A 25 27.05 5.15 -14.87
CA ILE A 25 27.81 6.39 -15.18
C ILE A 25 27.84 7.36 -13.99
N THR A 26 27.47 6.90 -12.80
CA THR A 26 27.54 7.73 -11.61
C THR A 26 28.94 7.70 -10.97
N PRO A 27 29.28 8.72 -10.17
CA PRO A 27 30.53 8.79 -9.42
C PRO A 27 30.76 7.64 -8.43
N ASP A 28 29.73 6.83 -8.18
CA ASP A 28 29.78 5.64 -7.32
C ASP A 28 30.34 4.40 -8.04
N ALA A 29 30.72 4.53 -9.32
CA ALA A 29 31.33 3.48 -10.15
C ALA A 29 32.82 3.77 -10.44
N LEU A 30 33.64 2.72 -10.38
CA LEU A 30 35.09 2.75 -10.61
C LEU A 30 35.43 3.40 -11.97
N CYS A 31 36.28 4.43 -11.97
CA CYS A 31 36.64 5.14 -13.18
C CYS A 31 37.83 4.46 -13.87
N PHE A 32 37.58 3.70 -14.94
CA PHE A 32 38.61 3.01 -15.72
C PHE A 32 39.22 3.94 -16.77
N ILE A 33 40.55 4.13 -16.73
CA ILE A 33 41.30 4.88 -17.75
C ILE A 33 42.52 4.05 -18.20
N ALA A 34 42.55 3.62 -19.45
CA ALA A 34 43.77 3.06 -20.04
C ALA A 34 44.57 4.18 -20.73
N ILE A 35 45.83 4.41 -20.33
CA ILE A 35 46.70 5.42 -20.95
C ILE A 35 47.96 4.72 -21.48
N TYR A 36 48.18 4.86 -22.79
CA TYR A 36 49.40 4.41 -23.46
C TYR A 36 50.31 5.60 -23.81
N PHE A 37 51.62 5.43 -23.66
CA PHE A 37 52.62 6.40 -24.11
C PHE A 37 53.37 5.83 -25.31
N GLN A 38 53.19 6.44 -26.48
CA GLN A 38 54.03 6.17 -27.63
C GLN A 38 55.20 7.15 -27.60
N THR A 39 56.42 6.66 -27.51
CA THR A 39 57.62 7.45 -27.80
C THR A 39 57.99 7.21 -29.26
N GLU A 40 57.91 8.24 -30.09
CA GLU A 40 58.55 8.22 -31.41
C GLU A 40 60.06 8.14 -31.20
N THR A 41 60.63 6.94 -31.35
CA THR A 41 62.06 6.80 -31.61
C THR A 41 62.23 6.72 -33.12
N GLY A 42 62.74 7.81 -33.69
CA GLY A 42 63.16 7.84 -35.09
C GLY A 42 64.30 6.87 -35.39
N ASN A 43 64.31 6.48 -36.67
CA ASN A 43 65.36 5.85 -37.47
C ASN A 43 65.62 4.34 -37.35
N GLY A 44 65.35 3.65 -38.46
CA GLY A 44 65.87 2.34 -38.83
C GLY A 44 65.03 1.76 -39.97
N GLY A 45 65.48 1.91 -41.21
CA GLY A 45 64.72 1.58 -42.41
C GLY A 45 64.42 0.09 -42.59
N ASP A 46 63.43 -0.19 -43.44
CA ASP A 46 63.69 -0.92 -44.68
C ASP A 46 62.53 -0.71 -45.66
N THR A 47 62.92 -0.36 -46.88
CA THR A 47 62.08 -0.32 -48.07
C THR A 47 62.34 -1.62 -48.82
N ILE A 48 61.33 -2.48 -48.99
CA ILE A 48 61.23 -3.32 -50.20
C ILE A 48 59.74 -3.44 -50.56
N ASN A 49 59.43 -2.90 -51.75
CA ASN A 49 58.25 -3.23 -52.53
C ASN A 49 58.53 -4.48 -53.39
N GLU A 50 57.46 -4.99 -53.99
CA GLU A 50 57.38 -6.02 -55.04
C GLU A 50 56.94 -7.42 -54.54
N ASN A 51 55.62 -7.65 -54.65
CA ASN A 51 54.93 -8.96 -54.64
C ASN A 51 54.54 -9.63 -53.30
N GLY A 52 54.14 -8.85 -52.29
CA GLY A 52 53.61 -9.39 -51.03
C GLY A 52 52.41 -8.65 -50.46
N THR A 53 51.38 -8.34 -51.26
CA THR A 53 50.10 -7.86 -50.70
C THR A 53 49.40 -8.99 -49.96
N TYR A 54 49.52 -9.04 -48.64
CA TYR A 54 48.42 -9.55 -47.82
C TYR A 54 47.35 -8.47 -47.77
N SER A 55 46.36 -8.56 -48.66
CA SER A 55 45.09 -7.88 -48.46
C SER A 55 44.30 -8.64 -47.40
N LEU A 56 44.48 -8.28 -46.12
CA LEU A 56 43.43 -8.53 -45.14
C LEU A 56 42.38 -7.43 -45.31
N SER A 57 41.54 -7.60 -46.34
CA SER A 57 40.29 -6.86 -46.47
C SER A 57 39.23 -7.52 -45.58
N GLU A 58 39.46 -7.55 -44.27
CA GLU A 58 38.35 -7.71 -43.33
C GLU A 58 37.98 -6.31 -42.86
N SER A 59 36.98 -5.72 -43.52
CA SER A 59 36.30 -4.55 -42.99
C SER A 59 35.63 -4.96 -41.68
N MET A 60 36.33 -4.79 -40.56
CA MET A 60 35.75 -5.00 -39.24
C MET A 60 34.54 -4.08 -39.12
N SER A 61 33.39 -4.66 -38.79
CA SER A 61 32.15 -3.92 -38.63
C SER A 61 31.46 -4.34 -37.35
N ILE A 62 30.94 -3.37 -36.63
CA ILE A 62 30.25 -3.59 -35.37
C ILE A 62 28.78 -3.75 -35.70
N SER A 63 28.22 -4.87 -35.31
CA SER A 63 26.80 -5.18 -35.47
C SER A 63 26.10 -4.83 -34.16
N ILE A 64 25.21 -3.83 -34.20
CA ILE A 64 24.40 -3.38 -33.06
C ILE A 64 23.07 -4.14 -33.13
N TYR A 65 22.72 -4.83 -32.06
CA TYR A 65 21.48 -5.62 -31.96
C TYR A 65 20.52 -4.99 -30.94
N VAL A 66 19.21 -5.21 -31.13
CA VAL A 66 18.21 -4.98 -30.08
C VAL A 66 18.41 -6.05 -29.01
N LEU A 67 18.52 -5.64 -27.75
CA LEU A 67 18.60 -6.55 -26.60
C LEU A 67 17.18 -6.83 -26.08
N ASP A 68 16.42 -7.57 -26.89
CA ASP A 68 15.18 -8.24 -26.52
C ASP A 68 15.23 -9.69 -27.04
N ASP A 69 14.13 -10.44 -26.91
CA ASP A 69 14.07 -11.84 -27.31
C ASP A 69 14.29 -12.08 -28.82
N SER A 70 14.25 -11.02 -29.63
CA SER A 70 14.40 -11.10 -31.09
C SER A 70 15.86 -11.04 -31.56
N PHE A 71 16.78 -10.49 -30.75
CA PHE A 71 18.17 -10.21 -31.15
C PHE A 71 18.27 -9.56 -32.55
N THR A 72 17.34 -8.67 -32.88
CA THR A 72 17.27 -8.10 -34.24
C THR A 72 18.44 -7.13 -34.49
N LEU A 73 19.16 -7.29 -35.59
CA LEU A 73 20.27 -6.42 -35.99
C LEU A 73 19.74 -5.00 -36.36
N LEU A 74 20.03 -4.00 -35.54
CA LEU A 74 19.66 -2.60 -35.78
C LEU A 74 20.51 -1.95 -36.89
N LYS A 75 21.84 -2.07 -36.79
CA LYS A 75 22.76 -1.41 -37.73
C LYS A 75 24.15 -2.03 -37.67
N ARG A 76 24.79 -2.15 -38.83
CA ARG A 76 26.19 -2.58 -38.95
C ARG A 76 27.05 -1.37 -39.30
N LEU A 77 27.97 -1.00 -38.41
CA LEU A 77 28.85 0.17 -38.56
C LEU A 77 30.25 -0.27 -39.00
N PRO A 78 30.78 0.24 -40.12
CA PRO A 78 32.15 -0.04 -40.54
C PRO A 78 33.16 0.73 -39.67
N LEU A 79 34.16 0.05 -39.12
CA LEU A 79 35.29 0.70 -38.44
C LEU A 79 36.23 1.29 -39.51
N LYS A 80 36.54 2.59 -39.43
CA LYS A 80 37.46 3.26 -40.37
C LYS A 80 38.87 2.65 -40.29
N SER A 81 39.56 2.61 -41.43
CA SER A 81 40.73 1.79 -41.81
C SER A 81 42.07 2.03 -41.07
N MET A 82 42.07 2.45 -39.81
CA MET A 82 43.31 2.68 -39.04
C MET A 82 43.87 1.43 -38.33
N ILE A 83 43.34 0.23 -38.59
CA ILE A 83 43.86 -1.03 -38.03
C ILE A 83 44.84 -1.62 -39.05
N ARG A 84 46.16 -1.40 -38.86
CA ARG A 84 47.22 -1.84 -39.79
C ARG A 84 47.92 -3.16 -39.42
N SER A 85 47.49 -3.89 -38.39
CA SER A 85 48.16 -5.13 -37.99
C SER A 85 47.22 -6.15 -37.36
N ASN A 86 47.59 -7.44 -37.49
CA ASN A 86 46.87 -8.61 -36.99
C ASN A 86 46.48 -8.47 -35.51
N VAL A 87 45.23 -8.09 -35.27
CA VAL A 87 44.58 -8.10 -33.95
C VAL A 87 44.11 -9.52 -33.68
N ARG A 88 44.63 -10.16 -32.63
CA ARG A 88 44.16 -11.50 -32.23
C ARG A 88 43.04 -11.45 -31.19
N ASP A 89 43.00 -10.39 -30.38
CA ASP A 89 42.01 -10.21 -29.32
C ASP A 89 41.42 -8.79 -29.36
N PHE A 90 40.08 -8.72 -29.40
CA PHE A 90 39.33 -7.48 -29.51
C PHE A 90 38.46 -7.29 -28.26
N HIS A 91 38.61 -6.15 -27.59
CA HIS A 91 37.78 -5.81 -26.42
C HIS A 91 37.06 -4.49 -26.65
N VAL A 92 35.72 -4.56 -26.53
CA VAL A 92 34.81 -3.42 -26.65
C VAL A 92 34.18 -3.18 -25.29
N GLU A 93 34.24 -1.95 -24.83
CA GLU A 93 33.46 -1.50 -23.68
C GLU A 93 32.47 -0.42 -24.13
N CYS A 94 31.21 -0.58 -23.73
CA CYS A 94 30.08 0.23 -24.16
C CYS A 94 29.60 1.08 -22.96
N LYS A 95 29.64 2.41 -23.07
CA LYS A 95 29.20 3.32 -21.99
C LYS A 95 28.19 4.33 -22.53
N LEU A 96 27.01 4.42 -21.91
CA LEU A 96 25.84 5.11 -22.46
C LEU A 96 25.52 6.46 -21.77
N PHE A 97 26.13 7.55 -22.22
CA PHE A 97 25.93 8.88 -21.65
C PHE A 97 24.66 9.59 -22.15
N GLY A 98 23.56 9.48 -21.42
CA GLY A 98 22.30 10.16 -21.81
C GLY A 98 21.78 9.64 -23.16
N PRO A 99 21.51 10.49 -24.17
CA PRO A 99 21.19 10.05 -25.54
C PRO A 99 22.46 9.76 -26.38
N GLN A 100 23.64 9.61 -25.79
CA GLN A 100 24.89 9.36 -26.53
C GLN A 100 25.55 8.08 -26.04
N LEU A 101 25.92 7.20 -26.96
CA LEU A 101 26.68 5.99 -26.70
C LEU A 101 28.16 6.25 -27.03
N HIS A 102 29.03 6.09 -26.03
CA HIS A 102 30.48 6.08 -26.18
C HIS A 102 30.98 4.64 -26.27
N LEU A 103 31.61 4.32 -27.41
CA LEU A 103 32.33 3.06 -27.58
C LEU A 103 33.81 3.31 -27.34
N VAL A 104 34.39 2.63 -26.35
CA VAL A 104 35.82 2.67 -26.06
C VAL A 104 36.42 1.34 -26.50
N PHE A 105 37.37 1.41 -27.43
CA PHE A 105 38.04 0.24 -28.01
C PHE A 105 39.45 0.12 -27.46
N LEU A 106 39.80 -1.09 -27.02
CA LEU A 106 41.18 -1.47 -26.73
C LEU A 106 41.61 -2.52 -27.76
N LEU A 107 42.42 -2.09 -28.73
CA LEU A 107 42.99 -2.97 -29.74
C LEU A 107 44.28 -3.60 -29.18
N LEU A 108 44.27 -4.91 -28.94
CA LEU A 108 45.44 -5.67 -28.47
C LEU A 108 46.19 -6.24 -29.68
N GLY A 109 47.30 -5.60 -30.06
CA GLY A 109 48.21 -6.08 -31.10
C GLY A 109 49.59 -6.40 -30.55
N VAL A 110 50.32 -7.30 -31.22
CA VAL A 110 51.65 -7.79 -30.78
C VAL A 110 52.71 -6.68 -30.66
N GLN A 111 52.48 -5.49 -31.25
CA GLN A 111 53.41 -4.35 -31.18
C GLN A 111 52.76 -2.97 -31.00
N SER A 112 51.45 -2.87 -30.77
CA SER A 112 50.78 -1.57 -30.55
C SER A 112 49.43 -1.70 -29.86
N TYR A 113 49.19 -0.88 -28.84
CA TYR A 113 47.88 -0.69 -28.22
C TYR A 113 47.32 0.66 -28.65
N VAL A 114 46.22 0.67 -29.40
CA VAL A 114 45.56 1.91 -29.85
C VAL A 114 44.22 2.03 -29.15
N LEU A 115 44.06 3.08 -28.35
CA LEU A 115 42.78 3.48 -27.76
C LEU A 115 42.00 4.27 -28.82
N MET A 116 40.88 3.73 -29.28
CA MET A 116 39.95 4.46 -30.17
C MET A 116 38.67 4.75 -29.39
N SER A 117 38.16 5.97 -29.48
CA SER A 117 36.85 6.34 -28.94
C SER A 117 35.95 6.82 -30.07
N GLN A 118 34.76 6.23 -30.22
CA GLN A 118 33.73 6.72 -31.14
C GLN A 118 32.50 7.18 -30.38
N ILE A 119 31.95 8.32 -30.79
CA ILE A 119 30.74 8.91 -30.23
C ILE A 119 29.59 8.61 -31.19
N ILE A 120 28.54 8.01 -30.64
CA ILE A 120 27.32 7.66 -31.37
C ILE A 120 26.15 8.35 -30.68
N GLU A 121 25.32 9.04 -31.44
CA GLU A 121 24.08 9.61 -30.92
C GLU A 121 22.94 8.58 -31.04
N VAL A 122 22.23 8.37 -29.94
CA VAL A 122 21.10 7.46 -29.76
C VAL A 122 19.90 8.29 -29.32
N SER A 123 19.01 8.61 -30.26
CA SER A 123 17.77 9.34 -29.97
C SER A 123 16.57 8.42 -29.88
N SER A 124 15.67 8.74 -28.94
CA SER A 124 14.36 8.11 -28.76
C SER A 124 13.31 9.06 -29.31
N ALA A 125 12.72 8.73 -30.45
CA ALA A 125 11.51 9.38 -30.94
C ALA A 125 10.49 8.29 -31.27
N GLN A 126 9.30 8.38 -30.66
CA GLN A 126 8.15 7.51 -30.98
C GLN A 126 8.47 6.01 -30.92
N GLN A 127 9.14 5.54 -29.85
CA GLN A 127 9.56 4.14 -29.67
C GLN A 127 10.46 3.57 -30.78
N LYS A 128 11.08 4.41 -31.62
CA LYS A 128 12.11 4.00 -32.57
C LYS A 128 13.47 4.53 -32.13
N CYS A 129 14.43 3.63 -31.99
CA CYS A 129 15.82 3.95 -31.71
C CYS A 129 16.54 4.35 -33.01
N GLN A 130 17.01 5.60 -33.11
CA GLN A 130 17.85 6.05 -34.23
C GLN A 130 19.30 6.20 -33.79
N VAL A 131 20.21 5.56 -34.53
CA VAL A 131 21.66 5.51 -34.25
C VAL A 131 22.44 6.28 -35.33
N ARG A 132 23.08 7.39 -34.95
CA ARG A 132 23.88 8.26 -35.84
C ARG A 132 25.35 8.30 -35.39
N HIS A 133 26.27 8.06 -36.31
CA HIS A 133 27.70 8.23 -36.06
C HIS A 133 28.08 9.72 -36.09
N ILE A 134 28.80 10.20 -35.08
CA ILE A 134 29.33 11.57 -35.06
C ILE A 134 30.84 11.48 -35.36
N ASP A 135 31.25 11.92 -36.54
CA ASP A 135 32.66 12.00 -36.90
C ASP A 135 33.36 13.07 -36.03
N ALA A 136 34.25 12.66 -35.12
CA ALA A 136 35.05 13.56 -34.28
C ALA A 136 36.21 14.25 -35.05
N GLY A 137 36.14 14.28 -36.37
CA GLY A 137 37.17 14.84 -37.25
C GLY A 137 36.59 15.03 -38.63
N GLY A 138 35.99 16.19 -38.84
CA GLY A 138 35.49 16.61 -40.14
C GLY A 138 35.58 18.12 -40.24
N GLU A 139 36.52 18.59 -41.06
CA GLU A 139 36.47 19.92 -41.67
C GLU A 139 35.02 20.20 -42.09
N SER A 140 34.37 21.13 -41.39
CA SER A 140 33.07 21.66 -41.81
C SER A 140 33.13 23.16 -41.73
N SER A 141 33.32 23.74 -42.91
CA SER A 141 32.99 25.09 -43.27
C SER A 141 31.53 25.40 -42.90
N VAL A 142 31.32 25.94 -41.71
CA VAL A 142 30.15 26.75 -41.37
C VAL A 142 30.69 28.04 -40.78
N GLY A 143 30.53 29.13 -41.53
CA GLY A 143 30.97 30.46 -41.13
C GLY A 143 30.29 30.89 -39.84
N VAL A 144 31.03 30.88 -38.75
CA VAL A 144 30.77 31.66 -37.54
C VAL A 144 32.02 32.48 -37.31
N SER A 145 31.85 33.79 -37.25
CA SER A 145 32.92 34.78 -37.19
C SER A 145 33.94 34.44 -36.11
N GLU A 146 35.18 34.21 -36.53
CA GLU A 146 36.35 34.24 -35.66
C GLU A 146 36.45 35.62 -35.01
N LYS A 147 36.02 35.73 -33.76
CA LYS A 147 36.61 36.62 -32.76
C LYS A 147 36.16 36.16 -31.37
N ASN A 148 37.15 35.71 -30.61
CA ASN A 148 37.15 35.41 -29.18
C ASN A 148 36.58 34.05 -28.76
N ILE A 149 37.45 33.04 -28.70
CA ILE A 149 37.95 32.42 -27.45
C ILE A 149 39.05 31.44 -27.89
N GLY A 150 40.31 31.77 -27.56
CA GLY A 150 41.44 30.90 -27.84
C GLY A 150 41.49 29.73 -26.86
N ILE A 151 41.35 28.51 -27.38
CA ILE A 151 41.83 27.30 -26.69
C ILE A 151 42.87 26.67 -27.60
N ARG A 152 44.15 26.92 -27.28
CA ARG A 152 45.30 26.26 -27.90
C ARG A 152 45.32 24.78 -27.50
N ASN A 153 45.51 23.91 -28.49
CA ASN A 153 46.13 22.58 -28.46
C ASN A 153 46.23 21.86 -27.10
N ASN A 154 45.52 20.73 -26.96
CA ASN A 154 45.99 19.57 -26.19
C ASN A 154 45.23 18.30 -26.62
N GLY A 155 45.82 17.51 -27.52
CA GLY A 155 45.31 16.16 -27.89
C GLY A 155 45.34 15.14 -26.72
N SER A 156 45.84 15.54 -25.55
CA SER A 156 45.95 14.73 -24.34
C SER A 156 44.70 14.75 -23.44
N LEU A 157 43.80 15.75 -23.57
CA LEU A 157 42.54 15.82 -22.81
C LEU A 157 41.42 14.97 -23.44
N ALA A 158 41.53 14.64 -24.73
CA ALA A 158 40.53 13.90 -25.48
C ALA A 158 40.15 12.55 -24.84
N ALA A 159 41.10 11.89 -24.17
CA ALA A 159 40.89 10.61 -23.49
C ALA A 159 40.01 10.70 -22.23
N LEU A 160 39.90 11.88 -21.60
CA LEU A 160 39.12 12.10 -20.37
C LEU A 160 37.85 12.93 -20.57
N ASN A 161 37.55 13.32 -21.82
CA ASN A 161 36.38 14.13 -22.15
C ASN A 161 35.06 13.53 -21.64
N TYR A 162 34.92 12.20 -21.65
CA TYR A 162 33.74 11.52 -21.10
C TYR A 162 33.55 11.83 -19.60
N ILE A 163 34.62 11.77 -18.82
CA ILE A 163 34.58 12.04 -17.37
C ILE A 163 34.29 13.52 -17.11
N PHE A 164 34.87 14.40 -17.93
CA PHE A 164 34.54 15.82 -17.92
C PHE A 164 33.05 16.05 -18.15
N HIS A 165 32.47 15.52 -19.24
CA HIS A 165 31.05 15.73 -19.56
C HIS A 165 30.11 15.13 -18.50
N ALA A 166 30.48 14.01 -17.90
CA ALA A 166 29.70 13.41 -16.81
C ALA A 166 29.63 14.31 -15.58
N PHE A 167 30.78 14.79 -15.10
CA PHE A 167 30.83 15.70 -13.96
C PHE A 167 30.38 17.13 -14.29
N ASP A 168 30.42 17.54 -15.56
CA ASP A 168 29.85 18.80 -16.03
C ASP A 168 28.32 18.78 -15.94
N LYS A 169 27.69 17.64 -16.29
CA LYS A 169 26.23 17.50 -16.29
C LYS A 169 25.63 17.12 -14.93
N TYR A 170 26.30 16.25 -14.17
CA TYR A 170 25.77 15.71 -12.91
C TYR A 170 26.56 16.19 -11.69
N ALA A 171 26.05 15.88 -10.51
CA ALA A 171 26.69 16.21 -9.24
C ALA A 171 27.96 15.38 -9.02
N ILE A 172 29.02 16.01 -8.51
CA ILE A 172 30.23 15.30 -8.07
C ILE A 172 29.98 14.62 -6.72
N SER A 173 29.36 15.33 -5.80
CA SER A 173 28.94 14.87 -4.47
C SER A 173 27.41 14.90 -4.33
N SER A 174 26.87 14.19 -3.35
CA SER A 174 25.46 14.27 -2.93
C SER A 174 25.44 14.90 -1.53
N PRO A 175 25.24 16.22 -1.43
CA PRO A 175 25.06 16.92 -0.17
C PRO A 175 24.03 16.29 0.77
N LEU A 176 22.97 15.68 0.21
CA LEU A 176 21.90 15.07 0.99
C LEU A 176 22.29 13.73 1.64
N CYS A 177 23.19 12.98 0.98
CA CYS A 177 23.72 11.71 1.49
C CYS A 177 25.26 11.72 1.40
N PRO A 178 25.94 12.43 2.32
CA PRO A 178 27.39 12.48 2.33
C PRO A 178 27.93 11.16 2.88
N GLU A 179 28.37 10.28 1.98
CA GLU A 179 29.26 9.15 2.31
C GLU A 179 30.70 9.51 1.93
N ASP A 180 31.70 8.89 2.56
CA ASP A 180 33.09 8.93 2.09
C ASP A 180 33.13 8.42 0.64
N ARG A 181 33.32 9.34 -0.31
CA ARG A 181 33.36 8.99 -1.74
C ARG A 181 34.79 8.79 -2.18
N ASP A 182 35.13 7.55 -2.49
CA ASP A 182 36.36 7.22 -3.18
C ASP A 182 36.12 7.31 -4.69
N LEU A 183 36.68 8.34 -5.34
CA LEU A 183 36.78 8.38 -6.79
C LEU A 183 38.09 7.73 -7.20
N THR A 184 38.01 6.45 -7.54
CA THR A 184 39.16 5.66 -7.96
C THR A 184 39.34 5.76 -9.48
N PHE A 185 40.49 6.29 -9.89
CA PHE A 185 40.98 6.22 -11.26
C PHE A 185 41.97 5.05 -11.38
N LEU A 186 41.58 4.02 -12.14
CA LEU A 186 42.48 2.91 -12.45
C LEU A 186 43.20 3.16 -13.79
N PHE A 187 44.50 3.40 -13.71
CA PHE A 187 45.41 3.53 -14.85
C PHE A 187 46.05 2.19 -15.21
N LEU A 188 45.71 1.66 -16.38
CA LEU A 188 46.40 0.50 -16.97
C LEU A 188 47.57 1.00 -17.82
N LEU A 189 48.78 0.59 -17.43
CA LEU A 189 50.04 1.05 -17.98
C LEU A 189 50.75 -0.13 -18.68
N CYS A 190 50.81 -0.13 -20.01
CA CYS A 190 51.47 -1.18 -20.78
C CYS A 190 52.77 -0.65 -21.43
N PRO A 191 53.98 -0.95 -20.88
CA PRO A 191 55.24 -0.53 -21.49
C PRO A 191 55.46 -1.26 -22.82
N PRO A 192 55.95 -0.57 -23.86
CA PRO A 192 56.38 -1.26 -25.07
C PRO A 192 57.70 -2.04 -24.89
N PHE A 193 58.63 -1.62 -24.01
CA PHE A 193 59.94 -2.27 -23.80
C PHE A 193 60.56 -2.02 -22.41
N HIS A 194 61.70 -2.68 -22.12
CA HIS A 194 62.41 -2.72 -20.82
C HIS A 194 62.93 -1.38 -20.26
N GLU A 195 62.97 -0.30 -21.06
CA GLU A 195 63.40 1.04 -20.65
C GLU A 195 62.23 2.04 -20.55
N TRP A 196 61.13 1.65 -19.89
CA TRP A 196 60.02 2.56 -19.66
C TRP A 196 60.15 3.34 -18.35
N ASN A 197 60.07 4.67 -18.43
CA ASN A 197 60.05 5.53 -17.25
C ASN A 197 58.65 5.57 -16.60
N PHE A 198 58.38 4.57 -15.76
CA PHE A 198 57.15 4.45 -14.98
C PHE A 198 56.84 5.70 -14.12
N VAL A 199 57.88 6.36 -13.60
CA VAL A 199 57.74 7.58 -12.79
C VAL A 199 57.20 8.74 -13.63
N ALA A 200 57.68 8.89 -14.87
CA ALA A 200 57.19 9.90 -15.81
C ALA A 200 55.74 9.62 -16.24
N ALA A 201 55.38 8.36 -16.51
CA ALA A 201 54.01 7.96 -16.87
C ALA A 201 53.00 8.26 -15.75
N LYS A 202 53.33 7.89 -14.50
CA LYS A 202 52.53 8.25 -13.32
C LYS A 202 52.36 9.77 -13.16
N LYS A 203 53.44 10.52 -13.34
CA LYS A 203 53.42 11.99 -13.24
C LYS A 203 52.48 12.61 -14.30
N ASN A 204 52.49 12.08 -15.51
CA ASN A 204 51.63 12.53 -16.60
C ASN A 204 50.15 12.20 -16.34
N CYS A 205 49.84 10.97 -15.92
CA CYS A 205 48.47 10.58 -15.55
C CYS A 205 47.91 11.46 -14.42
N LYS A 206 48.72 11.70 -13.39
CA LYS A 206 48.38 12.62 -12.29
C LYS A 206 48.17 14.06 -12.80
N SER A 207 48.96 14.51 -13.77
CA SER A 207 48.79 15.83 -14.39
C SER A 207 47.49 15.94 -15.19
N LEU A 208 47.08 14.87 -15.88
CA LEU A 208 45.83 14.81 -16.64
C LEU A 208 44.62 14.92 -15.71
N VAL A 209 44.57 14.11 -14.64
CA VAL A 209 43.49 14.17 -13.65
C VAL A 209 43.44 15.54 -12.98
N LYS A 210 44.60 16.14 -12.64
CA LYS A 210 44.66 17.50 -12.11
C LYS A 210 44.13 18.55 -13.08
N THR A 211 44.39 18.38 -14.38
CA THR A 211 43.89 19.30 -15.42
C THR A 211 42.38 19.18 -15.55
N LEU A 212 41.86 17.94 -15.63
CA LEU A 212 40.43 17.63 -15.62
C LEU A 212 39.70 18.27 -14.43
N ILE A 213 40.22 18.06 -13.22
CA ILE A 213 39.65 18.63 -11.99
C ILE A 213 39.65 20.15 -12.07
N ARG A 214 40.78 20.77 -12.41
CA ARG A 214 40.89 22.23 -12.52
C ARG A 214 39.92 22.82 -13.56
N ASP A 215 39.74 22.14 -14.69
CA ASP A 215 38.84 22.59 -15.74
C ASP A 215 37.36 22.47 -15.30
N LEU A 216 37.01 21.44 -14.51
CA LEU A 216 35.70 21.29 -13.87
C LEU A 216 35.50 22.31 -12.72
N GLU A 217 36.52 22.58 -11.92
CA GLU A 217 36.51 23.66 -10.91
C GLU A 217 36.28 25.02 -11.58
N GLY A 218 36.88 25.27 -12.75
CA GLY A 218 36.62 26.45 -13.58
C GLY A 218 35.18 26.56 -14.11
N LYS A 219 34.41 25.46 -14.07
CA LYS A 219 32.97 25.40 -14.36
C LYS A 219 32.10 25.50 -13.08
N GLY A 220 32.71 25.76 -11.93
CA GLY A 220 32.01 25.85 -10.64
C GLY A 220 31.74 24.49 -10.00
N LYS A 221 32.44 23.43 -10.41
CA LYS A 221 32.29 22.08 -9.81
C LYS A 221 33.23 21.90 -8.62
N PHE A 222 32.81 21.11 -7.64
CA PHE A 222 33.51 21.01 -6.37
C PHE A 222 33.90 19.57 -6.00
N PHE A 223 35.16 19.39 -5.59
CA PHE A 223 35.77 18.08 -5.28
C PHE A 223 36.23 17.95 -3.81
N GLU A 224 35.96 18.93 -2.94
CA GLU A 224 36.28 18.84 -1.52
C GLU A 224 35.47 17.71 -0.85
N GLY A 225 36.10 16.95 0.05
CA GLY A 225 35.48 15.77 0.68
C GLY A 225 35.48 14.50 -0.18
N LEU A 226 36.07 14.54 -1.38
CA LEU A 226 36.22 13.39 -2.26
C LEU A 226 37.62 12.77 -2.12
N ASN A 227 37.70 11.48 -1.82
CA ASN A 227 38.94 10.73 -1.79
C ASN A 227 39.33 10.33 -3.21
N LEU A 228 40.27 11.08 -3.81
CA LEU A 228 40.81 10.77 -5.12
C LEU A 228 41.88 9.68 -5.01
N GLU A 229 41.54 8.46 -5.40
CA GLU A 229 42.49 7.36 -5.46
C GLU A 229 42.98 7.16 -6.89
N LEU A 230 44.30 7.18 -7.11
CA LEU A 230 44.90 6.87 -8.41
C LEU A 230 45.60 5.52 -8.31
N ILE A 231 44.97 4.47 -8.83
CA ILE A 231 45.54 3.13 -8.90
C ILE A 231 46.27 2.97 -10.22
N TYR A 232 47.47 2.41 -10.19
CA TYR A 232 48.27 2.17 -11.39
C TYR A 232 48.61 0.69 -11.47
N LYS A 233 48.19 0.00 -12.53
CA LYS A 233 48.58 -1.39 -12.80
C LYS A 233 49.45 -1.45 -14.05
N VAL A 234 50.66 -2.01 -13.91
CA VAL A 234 51.62 -2.14 -15.01
C VAL A 234 51.58 -3.56 -15.55
N PHE A 235 51.44 -3.72 -16.86
CA PHE A 235 51.44 -5.03 -17.50
C PHE A 235 52.58 -5.12 -18.51
N SER A 236 53.56 -5.97 -18.27
CA SER A 236 54.56 -6.35 -19.27
C SER A 236 54.01 -7.49 -20.12
N GLY A 237 53.23 -7.17 -21.16
CA GLY A 237 52.61 -8.17 -22.05
C GLY A 237 51.11 -8.38 -21.81
N HIS A 238 50.64 -9.63 -21.91
CA HIS A 238 49.21 -9.98 -21.83
C HIS A 238 48.64 -9.63 -20.44
N CYS A 239 47.56 -8.85 -20.42
CA CYS A 239 46.88 -8.43 -19.19
C CYS A 239 45.80 -9.46 -18.81
N PRO A 240 45.91 -10.19 -17.69
CA PRO A 240 44.85 -11.08 -17.23
C PRO A 240 43.72 -10.26 -16.58
N PHE A 241 42.51 -10.37 -17.14
CA PHE A 241 41.30 -9.65 -16.70
C PHE A 241 40.98 -9.85 -15.21
N GLU A 242 41.30 -11.04 -14.68
CA GLU A 242 41.10 -11.43 -13.27
C GLU A 242 41.96 -10.59 -12.30
N GLU A 243 43.14 -10.13 -12.73
CA GLU A 243 43.98 -9.24 -11.92
C GLU A 243 43.51 -7.79 -11.97
N ILE A 244 42.76 -7.36 -12.99
CA ILE A 244 42.23 -5.99 -13.12
C ILE A 244 41.13 -5.74 -12.09
N ILE A 245 40.24 -6.71 -11.89
CA ILE A 245 39.03 -6.62 -11.05
C ILE A 245 39.32 -6.87 -9.55
N SER A 246 40.53 -7.30 -9.20
CA SER A 246 40.88 -7.69 -7.82
C SER A 246 40.89 -6.57 -6.76
N SER A 247 40.65 -5.31 -7.14
CA SER A 247 40.64 -4.19 -6.19
C SER A 247 39.22 -3.86 -5.70
N GLN A 248 38.99 -4.21 -4.43
CA GLN A 248 37.84 -3.93 -3.56
C GLN A 248 36.71 -4.98 -3.54
N ARG A 249 36.61 -5.69 -2.40
CA ARG A 249 35.45 -6.50 -2.03
C ARG A 249 34.29 -5.57 -1.64
N GLN A 250 33.51 -5.13 -2.61
CA GLN A 250 32.26 -4.45 -2.32
C GLN A 250 31.13 -5.47 -2.11
N SER A 251 30.17 -5.13 -1.26
CA SER A 251 28.93 -5.91 -1.13
C SER A 251 28.15 -5.80 -2.44
N ILE A 252 28.00 -6.91 -3.16
CA ILE A 252 27.15 -6.99 -4.36
C ILE A 252 25.73 -6.49 -4.03
N ALA A 253 25.22 -6.77 -2.84
CA ALA A 253 23.92 -6.28 -2.40
C ALA A 253 23.90 -4.74 -2.23
N GLY A 254 24.97 -4.15 -1.70
CA GLY A 254 25.10 -2.70 -1.59
C GLY A 254 25.20 -2.03 -2.96
N TRP A 255 25.99 -2.60 -3.87
CA TRP A 255 26.15 -2.10 -5.24
C TRP A 255 24.85 -2.19 -6.05
N ILE A 256 24.14 -3.33 -6.01
CA ILE A 256 22.86 -3.50 -6.70
C ILE A 256 21.83 -2.49 -6.19
N ARG A 257 21.71 -2.30 -4.86
CA ARG A 257 20.80 -1.29 -4.30
C ARG A 257 21.14 0.10 -4.82
N LYS A 258 22.43 0.44 -4.91
CA LYS A 258 22.86 1.78 -5.34
C LYS A 258 22.43 1.99 -6.80
N LEU A 259 22.66 0.98 -7.66
CA LEU A 259 22.25 0.98 -9.05
C LEU A 259 20.72 1.13 -9.22
N LEU A 260 19.92 0.37 -8.48
CA LEU A 260 18.45 0.43 -8.55
C LEU A 260 17.92 1.84 -8.23
N CYS A 261 18.55 2.51 -7.27
CA CYS A 261 18.22 3.87 -6.88
C CYS A 261 18.56 4.93 -7.95
N LEU A 262 19.37 4.61 -8.96
CA LEU A 262 19.75 5.58 -10.01
C LEU A 262 18.72 5.70 -11.12
N VAL A 263 17.73 4.80 -11.21
CA VAL A 263 16.78 4.72 -12.32
C VAL A 263 15.48 5.43 -11.96
N PRO A 264 15.22 6.66 -12.45
CA PRO A 264 13.97 7.34 -12.13
C PRO A 264 12.77 6.59 -12.72
N LEU A 265 11.67 6.56 -11.97
CA LEU A 265 10.44 5.90 -12.35
C LEU A 265 9.30 6.92 -12.42
N GLN A 266 8.55 6.93 -13.53
CA GLN A 266 7.33 7.75 -13.60
C GLN A 266 6.23 7.09 -12.77
N VAL A 267 5.55 7.84 -11.89
CA VAL A 267 4.51 7.31 -11.00
C VAL A 267 3.11 7.83 -11.34
N ALA A 268 3.02 8.99 -11.99
CA ALA A 268 1.76 9.60 -12.36
C ALA A 268 1.91 10.62 -13.50
N ARG A 269 0.80 10.98 -14.14
CA ARG A 269 0.68 12.04 -15.15
C ARG A 269 -0.64 12.80 -14.95
N ALA A 270 -0.61 14.12 -15.02
CA ALA A 270 -1.81 14.95 -15.05
C ALA A 270 -2.21 15.17 -16.51
N GLU A 271 -3.39 14.69 -16.91
CA GLU A 271 -3.86 14.80 -18.29
C GLU A 271 -5.39 14.72 -18.31
N ASN A 272 -6.04 15.60 -19.09
CA ASN A 272 -7.50 15.67 -19.21
C ASN A 272 -8.20 15.85 -17.86
N ASN A 273 -7.69 16.76 -17.01
CA ASN A 273 -8.23 17.05 -15.66
C ASN A 273 -8.20 15.87 -14.67
N ILE A 274 -7.50 14.78 -14.99
CA ILE A 274 -7.35 13.61 -14.12
C ILE A 274 -5.89 13.30 -13.85
N MET A 275 -5.61 12.77 -12.65
CA MET A 275 -4.31 12.20 -12.32
C MET A 275 -4.29 10.74 -12.77
N ARG A 276 -3.65 10.46 -13.91
CA ARG A 276 -3.39 9.10 -14.38
C ARG A 276 -2.23 8.51 -13.61
N VAL A 277 -2.42 7.35 -12.99
CA VAL A 277 -1.39 6.65 -12.22
C VAL A 277 -0.69 5.61 -13.10
N MET A 278 0.58 5.35 -12.81
CA MET A 278 1.40 4.40 -13.56
C MET A 278 1.71 3.17 -12.69
N ILE A 279 1.68 1.98 -13.29
CA ILE A 279 2.12 0.73 -12.66
C ILE A 279 3.48 0.39 -13.27
N ASP A 280 4.51 0.29 -12.43
CA ASP A 280 5.90 0.03 -12.84
C ASP A 280 6.43 1.01 -13.90
N GLY A 281 5.93 2.25 -13.89
CA GLY A 281 6.29 3.27 -14.88
C GLY A 281 5.54 3.17 -16.21
N LEU A 282 4.54 2.30 -16.31
CA LEU A 282 3.72 2.07 -17.50
C LEU A 282 2.26 2.46 -17.24
N GLU A 283 1.53 2.78 -18.30
CA GLU A 283 0.09 3.02 -18.20
C GLU A 283 -0.65 1.79 -17.70
N ILE A 284 -1.69 1.99 -16.89
CA ILE A 284 -2.52 0.90 -16.39
C ILE A 284 -3.13 0.15 -17.59
N PRO A 285 -2.95 -1.17 -17.69
CA PRO A 285 -3.61 -1.97 -18.71
C PRO A 285 -5.14 -1.88 -18.61
N PRO A 286 -5.88 -1.84 -19.74
CA PRO A 286 -7.34 -1.67 -19.74
C PRO A 286 -8.12 -2.82 -19.06
N ASN A 287 -7.46 -3.93 -18.76
CA ASN A 287 -8.01 -5.09 -18.06
C ASN A 287 -7.85 -5.04 -16.53
N VAL A 288 -7.20 -4.01 -15.98
CA VAL A 288 -7.11 -3.79 -14.53
C VAL A 288 -8.31 -2.97 -14.10
N ASP A 289 -9.30 -3.64 -13.52
CA ASP A 289 -10.50 -3.02 -12.98
C ASP A 289 -10.35 -2.74 -11.48
N PHE A 290 -10.80 -1.56 -11.05
CA PHE A 290 -10.80 -1.14 -9.66
C PHE A 290 -12.10 -0.36 -9.39
N SER A 291 -12.73 -0.61 -8.24
CA SER A 291 -14.03 -0.03 -7.90
C SER A 291 -13.92 1.23 -7.02
N ASP A 292 -12.78 1.41 -6.37
CA ASP A 292 -12.53 2.51 -5.44
C ASP A 292 -11.02 2.81 -5.29
N ALA A 293 -10.68 3.84 -4.51
CA ALA A 293 -9.30 4.22 -4.26
C ALA A 293 -8.49 3.15 -3.51
N VAL A 294 -9.13 2.33 -2.67
CA VAL A 294 -8.45 1.28 -1.87
C VAL A 294 -8.03 0.12 -2.76
N SER A 295 -8.93 -0.33 -3.64
CA SER A 295 -8.64 -1.36 -4.64
C SER A 295 -7.60 -0.89 -5.65
N LEU A 296 -7.65 0.37 -6.09
CA LEU A 296 -6.59 0.96 -6.93
C LEU A 296 -5.24 0.97 -6.19
N ALA A 297 -5.20 1.44 -4.94
CA ALA A 297 -3.96 1.46 -4.14
C ALA A 297 -3.35 0.07 -3.97
N SER A 298 -4.18 -0.98 -3.89
CA SER A 298 -3.73 -2.37 -3.73
C SER A 298 -3.05 -2.95 -4.98
N VAL A 299 -3.36 -2.43 -6.18
CA VAL A 299 -2.76 -2.89 -7.44
C VAL A 299 -1.58 -2.03 -7.89
N LEU A 300 -1.39 -0.84 -7.31
CA LEU A 300 -0.26 0.03 -7.63
C LEU A 300 1.07 -0.64 -7.26
N GLN A 301 1.98 -0.67 -8.23
CA GLN A 301 3.36 -1.13 -8.07
C GLN A 301 4.31 -0.09 -8.66
N PHE A 302 5.46 0.08 -8.00
CA PHE A 302 6.55 0.96 -8.37
C PHE A 302 7.83 0.15 -8.65
N GLY A 303 7.67 -1.08 -9.14
CA GLY A 303 8.71 -1.98 -9.60
C GLY A 303 9.84 -2.20 -8.59
N THR A 304 11.05 -1.82 -8.97
CA THR A 304 12.24 -2.00 -8.14
C THR A 304 12.21 -1.16 -6.87
N TYR A 305 11.40 -0.11 -6.81
CA TYR A 305 11.27 0.70 -5.60
C TYR A 305 10.45 0.03 -4.50
N ASP A 306 9.46 -0.82 -4.82
CA ASP A 306 8.79 -1.63 -3.78
C ASP A 306 9.82 -2.53 -3.07
N LEU A 307 10.74 -3.14 -3.83
CA LEU A 307 11.80 -4.01 -3.27
C LEU A 307 12.80 -3.28 -2.37
N LEU A 308 12.91 -1.96 -2.49
CA LEU A 308 13.78 -1.12 -1.67
C LEU A 308 13.03 -0.53 -0.47
N LEU A 309 11.82 -0.02 -0.69
CA LEU A 309 11.02 0.68 0.32
C LEU A 309 10.33 -0.30 1.27
N GLU A 310 9.73 -1.38 0.77
CA GLU A 310 8.96 -2.31 1.60
C GLU A 310 9.78 -2.94 2.76
N PRO A 311 11.04 -3.41 2.57
CA PRO A 311 11.84 -3.95 3.67
C PRO A 311 12.60 -2.87 4.48
N TRP A 312 12.50 -1.59 4.14
CA TRP A 312 13.27 -0.53 4.81
C TRP A 312 12.68 -0.19 6.19
N LYS A 313 13.42 -0.50 7.26
CA LYS A 313 13.01 -0.23 8.64
C LYS A 313 13.45 1.14 9.18
N GLY A 314 14.27 1.88 8.43
CA GLY A 314 14.78 3.20 8.82
C GLY A 314 13.79 4.32 8.50
N LYS A 315 14.14 5.55 8.88
CA LYS A 315 13.27 6.71 8.62
C LYS A 315 13.18 7.02 7.12
N ILE A 316 12.08 7.64 6.71
CA ILE A 316 11.87 8.09 5.33
C ILE A 316 11.61 9.60 5.32
N LYS A 317 12.26 10.30 4.39
CA LYS A 317 12.00 11.70 4.07
C LYS A 317 11.66 11.86 2.60
N VAL A 318 10.57 12.56 2.31
CA VAL A 318 10.11 12.82 0.95
C VAL A 318 10.46 14.26 0.60
N VAL A 319 11.24 14.44 -0.47
CA VAL A 319 11.65 15.75 -1.00
C VAL A 319 11.06 15.88 -2.40
N SER A 320 10.11 16.80 -2.58
CA SER A 320 9.57 17.10 -3.91
C SER A 320 10.13 18.40 -4.47
N SER A 321 10.17 18.53 -5.79
CA SER A 321 10.47 19.79 -6.45
C SER A 321 9.32 20.26 -7.33
N MET A 322 8.93 21.52 -7.16
CA MET A 322 7.88 22.21 -7.90
C MET A 322 8.36 23.57 -8.43
N GLY A 323 7.59 24.17 -9.34
CA GLY A 323 7.86 25.48 -9.91
C GLY A 323 7.66 25.52 -11.42
N LYS A 324 7.81 26.72 -11.99
CA LYS A 324 7.59 26.99 -13.42
C LYS A 324 8.36 26.02 -14.32
N GLN A 325 7.84 25.78 -15.51
CA GLN A 325 8.55 25.02 -16.55
C GLN A 325 9.96 25.61 -16.80
N SER A 326 10.95 24.73 -16.97
CA SER A 326 12.35 25.10 -17.19
C SER A 326 13.01 25.95 -16.10
N SER A 327 12.50 25.95 -14.86
CA SER A 327 13.16 26.60 -13.72
C SER A 327 14.36 25.81 -13.17
N GLY A 328 14.70 24.65 -13.75
CA GLY A 328 15.83 23.80 -13.36
C GLY A 328 15.59 22.99 -12.07
N LYS A 329 14.38 22.44 -11.91
CA LYS A 329 13.94 21.53 -10.84
C LYS A 329 14.76 20.25 -10.77
N SER A 330 14.76 19.47 -11.86
CA SER A 330 15.50 18.21 -11.99
C SER A 330 17.01 18.43 -11.82
N TYR A 331 17.54 19.56 -12.29
CA TYR A 331 18.95 19.94 -12.06
C TYR A 331 19.26 20.12 -10.57
N LEU A 332 18.42 20.87 -9.85
CA LEU A 332 18.60 21.09 -8.41
C LEU A 332 18.52 19.78 -7.62
N LEU A 333 17.54 18.91 -7.92
CA LEU A 333 17.41 17.59 -7.30
C LEU A 333 18.63 16.69 -7.60
N ASN A 334 19.09 16.66 -8.86
CA ASN A 334 20.29 15.91 -9.24
C ASN A 334 21.52 16.40 -8.49
N HIS A 335 21.69 17.72 -8.32
CA HIS A 335 22.81 18.32 -7.60
C HIS A 335 22.73 18.14 -6.08
N LEU A 336 21.53 18.09 -5.52
CA LEU A 336 21.29 17.87 -4.10
C LEU A 336 21.53 16.41 -3.69
N ALA A 337 21.06 15.46 -4.49
CA ALA A 337 20.97 14.05 -4.10
C ALA A 337 21.79 13.09 -4.98
N GLY A 338 22.45 13.59 -6.03
CA GLY A 338 23.20 12.79 -6.98
C GLY A 338 22.32 11.90 -7.87
N SER A 339 21.07 12.29 -8.16
CA SER A 339 20.12 11.58 -9.04
C SER A 339 20.40 11.75 -10.54
N LEU A 340 19.70 10.98 -11.37
CA LEU A 340 19.82 10.98 -12.83
C LEU A 340 18.50 11.35 -13.55
N LEU A 341 17.72 12.26 -12.96
CA LEU A 341 16.53 12.81 -13.60
C LEU A 341 16.91 13.52 -14.91
N ASP A 342 16.06 13.45 -15.93
CA ASP A 342 16.35 14.08 -17.22
C ASP A 342 16.35 15.61 -17.12
N VAL A 343 17.37 16.23 -17.74
CA VAL A 343 17.55 17.69 -17.74
C VAL A 343 17.66 18.16 -19.20
N ALA A 344 16.78 19.08 -19.61
CA ALA A 344 16.83 19.75 -20.91
C ALA A 344 16.46 21.24 -20.79
N GLY A 345 16.78 22.03 -21.82
CA GLY A 345 16.40 23.45 -21.88
C GLY A 345 14.90 23.71 -22.15
N GLY A 346 14.16 22.71 -22.65
CA GLY A 346 12.71 22.74 -22.91
C GLY A 346 11.89 21.87 -21.93
N ARG A 347 10.64 21.51 -22.29
CA ARG A 347 9.83 20.54 -21.51
C ARG A 347 10.62 19.23 -21.39
N CYS A 348 11.04 18.88 -20.17
CA CYS A 348 11.88 17.70 -19.91
C CYS A 348 11.20 16.66 -19.02
N THR A 349 10.38 17.11 -18.06
CA THR A 349 9.60 16.26 -17.17
C THR A 349 8.17 16.21 -17.69
N ASP A 350 7.57 15.01 -17.67
CA ASP A 350 6.17 14.74 -17.99
C ASP A 350 5.55 14.00 -16.79
N GLY A 351 4.53 14.55 -16.14
CA GLY A 351 3.96 13.99 -14.93
C GLY A 351 4.86 14.07 -13.68
N VAL A 352 4.85 13.00 -12.87
CA VAL A 352 5.56 12.89 -11.59
C VAL A 352 6.56 11.74 -11.67
N TRP A 353 7.82 12.02 -11.34
CA TRP A 353 8.92 11.05 -11.37
C TRP A 353 9.49 10.83 -9.98
N MET A 354 9.74 9.58 -9.62
CA MET A 354 10.28 9.15 -8.34
C MET A 354 11.69 8.58 -8.50
N THR A 355 12.58 8.95 -7.59
CA THR A 355 13.87 8.28 -7.39
C THR A 355 14.22 8.24 -5.91
N VAL A 356 15.13 7.36 -5.50
CA VAL A 356 15.43 7.12 -4.09
C VAL A 356 16.92 7.22 -3.81
N ARG A 357 17.28 7.78 -2.66
CA ARG A 357 18.64 7.84 -2.10
C ARG A 357 18.59 7.46 -0.63
N TRP A 358 19.70 7.03 -0.05
CA TRP A 358 19.73 6.75 1.39
C TRP A 358 21.12 6.97 1.97
N ASP A 359 21.15 7.17 3.29
CA ASP A 359 22.33 7.09 4.14
C ASP A 359 22.11 6.00 5.23
N SER A 360 22.99 5.92 6.23
CA SER A 360 22.91 4.86 7.26
C SER A 360 21.62 4.87 8.10
N GLU A 361 20.90 5.99 8.19
CA GLU A 361 19.77 6.16 9.11
C GLU A 361 18.46 6.58 8.43
N CYS A 362 18.54 7.18 7.23
CA CYS A 362 17.41 7.77 6.53
C CYS A 362 17.45 7.45 5.03
N MET A 363 16.28 7.14 4.47
CA MET A 363 16.08 7.04 3.03
C MET A 363 15.27 8.25 2.54
N TYR A 364 15.77 8.89 1.50
CA TYR A 364 15.21 10.06 0.84
C TYR A 364 14.49 9.63 -0.43
N VAL A 365 13.19 9.86 -0.49
CA VAL A 365 12.39 9.70 -1.71
C VAL A 365 12.31 11.07 -2.39
N LEU A 366 12.75 11.15 -3.63
CA LEU A 366 12.80 12.37 -4.41
C LEU A 366 11.70 12.33 -5.47
N LEU A 367 10.85 13.35 -5.47
CA LEU A 367 9.74 13.49 -6.42
C LEU A 367 9.96 14.72 -7.32
N ASP A 368 10.20 14.50 -8.61
CA ASP A 368 10.29 15.57 -9.62
C ASP A 368 8.93 15.73 -10.30
N PHE A 369 8.29 16.88 -10.07
CA PHE A 369 7.00 17.20 -10.65
C PHE A 369 7.16 17.98 -11.95
N GLU A 370 6.20 17.79 -12.85
CA GLU A 370 6.08 18.60 -14.04
C GLU A 370 6.04 20.10 -13.73
N GLY A 371 6.56 20.93 -14.65
CA GLY A 371 6.55 22.37 -14.45
C GLY A 371 5.14 22.94 -14.54
N LEU A 372 4.74 23.78 -13.57
CA LEU A 372 3.40 24.37 -13.47
C LEU A 372 3.22 25.58 -14.39
N GLY A 373 1.97 25.90 -14.72
CA GLY A 373 1.56 27.10 -15.44
C GLY A 373 1.97 27.13 -16.91
N SER A 374 2.02 25.98 -17.58
CA SER A 374 2.19 25.92 -19.03
C SER A 374 0.87 26.24 -19.75
N PHE A 375 0.97 26.80 -20.96
CA PHE A 375 -0.21 27.13 -21.79
C PHE A 375 -1.05 25.89 -22.17
N GLU A 376 -0.41 24.73 -22.23
CA GLU A 376 -1.03 23.45 -22.60
C GLU A 376 -1.82 22.80 -21.45
N ARG A 377 -1.78 23.37 -20.23
CA ARG A 377 -2.43 22.79 -19.04
C ARG A 377 -3.45 23.73 -18.42
N ASN A 378 -4.45 23.12 -17.78
CA ASN A 378 -5.50 23.81 -17.05
C ASN A 378 -5.14 23.95 -15.56
N ASP A 379 -5.85 24.83 -14.85
CA ASP A 379 -5.61 25.07 -13.42
C ASP A 379 -5.86 23.83 -12.56
N GLN A 380 -6.76 22.93 -12.99
CA GLN A 380 -7.07 21.70 -12.26
C GLN A 380 -5.90 20.71 -12.27
N GLU A 381 -5.20 20.54 -13.39
CA GLU A 381 -4.02 19.68 -13.49
C GLU A 381 -2.87 20.20 -12.60
N ASP A 382 -2.65 21.51 -12.60
CA ASP A 382 -1.67 22.16 -11.71
C ASP A 382 -2.05 21.96 -10.23
N MET A 383 -3.33 22.10 -9.89
CA MET A 383 -3.87 21.86 -8.55
C MET A 383 -3.68 20.40 -8.10
N LEU A 384 -3.91 19.42 -8.98
CA LEU A 384 -3.71 18.00 -8.66
C LEU A 384 -2.24 17.69 -8.37
N LEU A 385 -1.33 18.22 -9.20
CA LEU A 385 0.12 18.07 -9.00
C LEU A 385 0.58 18.72 -7.70
N SER A 386 0.09 19.92 -7.37
CA SER A 386 0.46 20.60 -6.11
C SER A 386 -0.09 19.91 -4.89
N THR A 387 -1.34 19.43 -4.96
CA THR A 387 -1.97 18.71 -3.86
C THR A 387 -1.23 17.41 -3.57
N LEU A 388 -0.88 16.62 -4.60
CA LEU A 388 -0.08 15.40 -4.44
C LEU A 388 1.29 15.72 -3.86
N SER A 389 2.00 16.74 -4.36
CA SER A 389 3.29 17.15 -3.85
C SER A 389 3.22 17.48 -2.35
N ALA A 390 2.27 18.32 -1.96
CA ALA A 390 2.18 18.78 -0.58
C ALA A 390 1.69 17.69 0.39
N ALA A 391 0.81 16.78 -0.06
CA ALA A 391 0.26 15.72 0.77
C ALA A 391 1.34 14.83 1.39
N VAL A 392 2.35 14.44 0.59
CA VAL A 392 3.29 13.39 0.96
C VAL A 392 4.70 13.89 1.27
N SER A 393 5.01 15.16 0.97
CA SER A 393 6.36 15.70 1.09
C SER A 393 6.68 16.17 2.51
N ASN A 394 7.86 15.78 3.01
CA ASN A 394 8.48 16.44 4.16
C ASN A 394 9.00 17.83 3.77
N VAL A 395 9.50 17.97 2.55
CA VAL A 395 9.97 19.24 1.99
C VAL A 395 9.47 19.36 0.55
N THR A 396 8.78 20.45 0.24
CA THR A 396 8.51 20.84 -1.15
C THR A 396 9.43 22.00 -1.51
N ILE A 397 10.30 21.79 -2.48
CA ILE A 397 11.23 22.80 -3.00
C ILE A 397 10.58 23.49 -4.20
N PHE A 398 10.06 24.70 -3.99
CA PHE A 398 9.61 25.60 -5.04
C PHE A 398 10.80 26.34 -5.67
N ASN A 399 11.12 25.98 -6.91
CA ASN A 399 12.29 26.50 -7.63
C ASN A 399 11.91 27.70 -8.50
N LYS A 400 12.46 28.87 -8.16
CA LYS A 400 12.17 30.15 -8.79
C LYS A 400 13.42 30.74 -9.46
N LYS A 401 13.24 31.33 -10.64
CA LYS A 401 14.33 31.93 -11.41
C LYS A 401 14.58 33.40 -11.07
N ASP A 402 13.52 34.20 -10.93
CA ASP A 402 13.67 35.66 -10.82
C ASP A 402 13.68 36.15 -9.37
N PHE A 403 14.39 37.25 -9.12
CA PHE A 403 14.56 37.87 -7.81
C PHE A 403 13.23 38.35 -7.19
N HIS A 404 12.30 38.88 -7.99
CA HIS A 404 11.02 39.40 -7.47
C HIS A 404 9.90 38.38 -7.59
N MET A 405 8.94 38.39 -6.65
CA MET A 405 7.66 37.70 -6.86
C MET A 405 6.87 38.37 -7.98
N ASP A 406 6.64 37.64 -9.06
CA ASP A 406 5.86 38.07 -10.23
C ASP A 406 4.41 37.56 -10.16
N LYS A 407 3.53 38.12 -10.99
CA LYS A 407 2.12 37.74 -11.08
C LYS A 407 1.93 36.26 -11.41
N GLU A 408 2.88 35.65 -12.13
CA GLU A 408 2.82 34.24 -12.48
C GLU A 408 3.09 33.34 -11.26
N THR A 409 4.03 33.70 -10.39
CA THR A 409 4.25 32.99 -9.12
C THR A 409 3.05 33.15 -8.20
N GLU A 410 2.46 34.34 -8.15
CA GLU A 410 1.20 34.57 -7.41
C GLU A 410 0.07 33.68 -7.94
N ALA A 411 -0.09 33.57 -9.27
CA ALA A 411 -1.07 32.67 -9.87
C ALA A 411 -0.83 31.19 -9.52
N ILE A 412 0.42 30.73 -9.45
CA ILE A 412 0.74 29.37 -9.00
C ILE A 412 0.34 29.16 -7.53
N PHE A 413 0.58 30.14 -6.66
CA PHE A 413 0.16 30.04 -5.25
C PHE A 413 -1.35 30.10 -5.09
N GLN A 414 -2.06 30.85 -5.95
CA GLN A 414 -3.52 30.79 -6.02
C GLN A 414 -4.02 29.39 -6.42
N ARG A 415 -3.36 28.71 -7.36
CA ARG A 415 -3.68 27.30 -7.68
C ARG A 415 -3.44 26.35 -6.52
N PHE A 416 -2.40 26.60 -5.72
CA PHE A 416 -2.18 25.82 -4.49
C PHE A 416 -3.32 26.05 -3.49
N GLN A 417 -3.83 27.29 -3.43
CA GLN A 417 -4.98 27.65 -2.62
C GLN A 417 -6.25 26.89 -3.05
N HIS A 418 -6.45 26.62 -4.34
CA HIS A 418 -7.57 25.79 -4.82
C HIS A 418 -7.52 24.37 -4.26
N GLY A 419 -6.31 23.79 -4.19
CA GLY A 419 -6.10 22.46 -3.63
C GLY A 419 -6.41 22.35 -2.13
N VAL A 420 -6.44 23.46 -1.39
CA VAL A 420 -6.71 23.47 0.06
C VAL A 420 -8.10 22.92 0.38
N THR A 421 -9.07 23.15 -0.50
CA THR A 421 -10.44 22.64 -0.35
C THR A 421 -10.50 21.10 -0.34
N LEU A 422 -9.50 20.46 -0.94
CA LEU A 422 -9.36 19.00 -1.03
C LEU A 422 -8.60 18.42 0.18
N VAL A 423 -7.95 19.28 0.98
CA VAL A 423 -7.14 18.88 2.13
C VAL A 423 -8.02 18.66 3.35
N LYS A 424 -8.15 17.39 3.75
CA LYS A 424 -8.74 17.02 5.04
C LYS A 424 -7.65 16.95 6.11
N ALA A 425 -8.04 17.20 7.36
CA ALA A 425 -7.10 17.08 8.47
C ALA A 425 -6.61 15.63 8.56
N ASP A 426 -5.29 15.45 8.60
CA ASP A 426 -4.59 14.18 8.81
C ASP A 426 -3.34 14.49 9.63
N ASP A 427 -2.98 13.59 10.56
CA ASP A 427 -1.86 13.80 11.48
C ASP A 427 -0.49 13.59 10.83
N LYS A 428 -0.44 12.85 9.71
CA LYS A 428 0.77 12.52 8.97
C LYS A 428 0.91 13.40 7.74
N LEU A 429 -0.13 13.49 6.91
CA LEU A 429 -0.10 14.15 5.61
C LEU A 429 -0.21 15.67 5.74
N PHE A 430 0.28 16.39 4.72
CA PHE A 430 0.23 17.86 4.68
C PHE A 430 0.95 18.53 5.87
N LYS A 431 2.04 17.90 6.35
CA LYS A 431 2.89 18.38 7.46
C LYS A 431 4.30 18.78 7.01
N GLY A 432 4.47 19.04 5.71
CA GLY A 432 5.77 19.37 5.12
C GLY A 432 6.22 20.80 5.39
N VAL A 433 7.44 21.13 4.98
CA VAL A 433 7.96 22.51 4.98
C VAL A 433 8.07 23.02 3.55
N PHE A 434 7.63 24.26 3.31
CA PHE A 434 7.69 24.88 2.00
C PHE A 434 9.02 25.61 1.79
N PHE A 435 9.92 25.04 0.99
CA PHE A 435 11.22 25.64 0.69
C PHE A 435 11.14 26.43 -0.62
N ILE A 436 11.53 27.70 -0.60
CA ILE A 436 11.61 28.53 -1.81
C ILE A 436 13.08 28.70 -2.15
N ALA A 437 13.51 28.12 -3.27
CA ALA A 437 14.85 28.25 -3.79
C ALA A 437 14.87 29.27 -4.93
N VAL A 438 15.46 30.45 -4.70
CA VAL A 438 15.54 31.54 -5.68
C VAL A 438 16.92 31.56 -6.31
N LYS A 439 16.98 31.45 -7.63
CA LYS A 439 18.24 31.36 -8.39
C LYS A 439 18.82 32.72 -8.76
N ASP A 440 20.11 32.69 -9.09
CA ASP A 440 20.88 33.82 -9.62
C ASP A 440 20.84 35.06 -8.69
N VAL A 441 20.86 34.83 -7.38
CA VAL A 441 20.82 35.90 -6.35
C VAL A 441 22.23 36.26 -5.88
N ASP A 442 22.60 37.53 -5.95
CA ASP A 442 23.85 38.02 -5.41
C ASP A 442 23.79 38.14 -3.87
N ASN A 443 24.93 37.91 -3.19
CA ASN A 443 24.99 37.92 -1.72
C ASN A 443 24.53 39.25 -1.09
N ALA A 444 24.67 40.37 -1.83
CA ALA A 444 24.23 41.68 -1.36
C ALA A 444 22.70 41.80 -1.23
N ASP A 445 21.96 41.03 -2.04
CA ASP A 445 20.51 41.17 -2.18
C ASP A 445 19.72 40.11 -1.38
N VAL A 446 20.42 39.20 -0.68
CA VAL A 446 19.80 38.06 0.02
C VAL A 446 18.84 38.50 1.13
N GLU A 447 19.20 39.53 1.89
CA GLU A 447 18.35 40.01 2.99
C GLU A 447 17.13 40.76 2.46
N ASP A 448 17.31 41.59 1.43
CA ASP A 448 16.20 42.29 0.76
C ASP A 448 15.21 41.30 0.13
N LEU A 449 15.72 40.23 -0.50
CA LEU A 449 14.90 39.13 -1.02
C LEU A 449 14.03 38.48 0.06
N LYS A 450 14.62 38.14 1.20
CA LYS A 450 13.91 37.50 2.30
C LYS A 450 12.80 38.40 2.82
N VAL A 451 13.09 39.68 3.04
CA VAL A 451 12.10 40.66 3.52
C VAL A 451 10.94 40.75 2.52
N GLU A 452 11.22 40.95 1.22
CA GLU A 452 10.19 41.05 0.19
C GLU A 452 9.28 39.80 0.15
N PHE A 453 9.88 38.61 0.15
CA PHE A 453 9.12 37.36 0.04
C PHE A 453 8.30 37.09 1.30
N TYR A 454 8.85 37.30 2.49
CA TYR A 454 8.10 37.10 3.73
C TYR A 454 6.91 38.07 3.81
N GLU A 455 7.08 39.34 3.43
CA GLU A 455 5.98 40.31 3.42
C GLU A 455 4.89 39.95 2.42
N LYS A 456 5.26 39.55 1.19
CA LYS A 456 4.28 39.15 0.15
C LYS A 456 3.54 37.88 0.50
N ILE A 457 4.26 36.84 0.98
CA ILE A 457 3.67 35.59 1.44
C ILE A 457 2.71 35.86 2.60
N ARG A 458 3.14 36.66 3.58
CA ARG A 458 2.28 37.05 4.71
C ARG A 458 1.01 37.75 4.22
N THR A 459 1.14 38.67 3.28
CA THR A 459 0.00 39.40 2.71
C THR A 459 -0.98 38.45 2.01
N MET A 460 -0.49 37.51 1.19
CA MET A 460 -1.33 36.49 0.56
C MET A 460 -2.04 35.61 1.62
N CYS A 461 -1.31 35.15 2.63
CA CYS A 461 -1.84 34.29 3.69
C CYS A 461 -2.84 35.00 4.63
N THR A 462 -2.80 36.33 4.74
CA THR A 462 -3.75 37.10 5.56
C THR A 462 -5.13 37.29 4.91
N ARG A 463 -5.29 36.98 3.62
CA ARG A 463 -6.58 37.14 2.91
C ARG A 463 -7.60 36.07 3.32
N THR A 464 -7.15 34.91 3.79
CA THR A 464 -7.99 33.77 4.16
C THR A 464 -7.51 33.13 5.46
N ASN A 465 -8.42 32.79 6.37
CA ASN A 465 -8.08 32.09 7.62
C ASN A 465 -7.57 30.65 7.39
N GLU A 466 -7.82 30.08 6.21
CA GLU A 466 -7.35 28.74 5.80
C GLU A 466 -6.53 28.82 4.51
N ASN A 467 -5.28 29.30 4.60
CA ASN A 467 -4.39 29.38 3.44
C ASN A 467 -3.58 28.09 3.19
N PHE A 468 -3.04 27.95 1.97
CA PHE A 468 -2.28 26.76 1.58
C PHE A 468 -1.04 26.51 2.44
N LEU A 469 -0.33 27.54 2.92
CA LEU A 469 0.81 27.33 3.82
C LEU A 469 0.36 26.72 5.15
N LEU A 470 -0.71 27.22 5.76
CA LEU A 470 -1.23 26.68 7.01
C LEU A 470 -1.77 25.25 6.84
N ARG A 471 -2.51 25.00 5.75
CA ARG A 471 -3.20 23.72 5.54
C ARG A 471 -2.34 22.63 4.93
N MET A 472 -1.39 22.98 4.07
CA MET A 472 -0.53 22.03 3.36
C MET A 472 0.88 21.87 3.96
N TYR A 473 1.37 22.90 4.66
CA TYR A 473 2.75 23.00 5.13
C TYR A 473 2.88 23.43 6.60
N ASP A 474 1.81 23.29 7.39
CA ASP A 474 1.79 23.64 8.82
C ASP A 474 2.29 25.07 9.14
N GLY A 475 2.14 25.99 8.18
CA GLY A 475 2.61 27.38 8.27
C GLY A 475 4.13 27.56 8.12
N GLN A 476 4.88 26.51 7.78
CA GLN A 476 6.33 26.55 7.72
C GLN A 476 6.84 26.87 6.31
N VAL A 477 7.66 27.92 6.21
CA VAL A 477 8.31 28.35 4.97
C VAL A 477 9.77 28.72 5.21
N CYS A 478 10.66 28.34 4.31
CA CYS A 478 12.08 28.68 4.35
C CYS A 478 12.55 29.18 2.98
N ILE A 479 13.35 30.25 2.95
CA ILE A 479 13.82 30.87 1.71
C ILE A 479 15.34 30.68 1.59
N TYR A 480 15.76 30.11 0.47
CA TYR A 480 17.16 29.87 0.11
C TYR A 480 17.51 30.68 -1.15
N ALA A 481 18.46 31.59 -0.99
CA ALA A 481 19.07 32.30 -2.11
C ALA A 481 20.21 31.44 -2.68
N LEU A 482 20.12 31.13 -3.98
CA LEU A 482 21.11 30.37 -4.72
C LEU A 482 21.91 31.34 -5.61
N PRO A 483 23.21 31.51 -5.38
CA PRO A 483 24.08 32.31 -6.24
C PRO A 483 24.13 31.79 -7.69
N PRO A 484 24.62 32.60 -8.64
CA PRO A 484 24.81 32.14 -10.01
C PRO A 484 25.65 30.86 -10.10
N PHE A 485 25.21 29.89 -10.91
CA PHE A 485 25.69 28.50 -10.88
C PHE A 485 27.19 28.28 -11.11
N GLN A 486 27.89 29.26 -11.72
CA GLN A 486 29.32 29.18 -11.98
C GLN A 486 30.17 29.61 -10.78
N ARG A 487 29.54 30.14 -9.72
CA ARG A 487 30.23 30.65 -8.55
C ARG A 487 30.42 29.56 -7.49
N TYR A 488 31.50 29.68 -6.73
CA TYR A 488 31.85 28.75 -5.65
C TYR A 488 30.74 28.65 -4.59
N GLU A 489 30.12 29.79 -4.27
CA GLU A 489 29.07 29.95 -3.27
C GLU A 489 27.80 29.15 -3.60
N PHE A 490 27.57 28.81 -4.88
CA PHE A 490 26.42 28.00 -5.29
C PHE A 490 26.44 26.62 -4.62
N ASN A 491 27.56 25.88 -4.66
CA ASN A 491 27.63 24.55 -4.04
C ASN A 491 27.44 24.62 -2.53
N ARG A 492 27.99 25.66 -1.88
CA ARG A 492 27.76 25.89 -0.44
C ARG A 492 26.28 26.13 -0.14
N SER A 493 25.56 26.85 -1.00
CA SER A 493 24.12 27.04 -0.84
C SER A 493 23.32 25.73 -1.00
N ILE A 494 23.75 24.81 -1.87
CA ILE A 494 23.17 23.46 -1.98
C ILE A 494 23.42 22.64 -0.71
N GLU A 495 24.61 22.72 -0.12
CA GLU A 495 24.91 22.06 1.16
C GLU A 495 24.06 22.62 2.31
N MET A 496 23.83 23.94 2.34
CA MET A 496 22.92 24.57 3.30
C MET A 496 21.48 24.10 3.12
N LEU A 497 21.01 23.97 1.87
CA LEU A 497 19.70 23.41 1.54
C LEU A 497 19.60 21.95 2.03
N ALA A 498 20.64 21.14 1.78
CA ALA A 498 20.71 19.75 2.25
C ALA A 498 20.70 19.63 3.78
N SER A 499 21.42 20.53 4.49
CA SER A 499 21.37 20.60 5.96
C SER A 499 19.95 20.90 6.44
N GLY A 500 19.28 21.88 5.84
CA GLY A 500 17.90 22.21 6.17
C GLY A 500 16.96 21.00 6.00
N ILE A 501 17.09 20.25 4.90
CA ILE A 501 16.30 19.03 4.67
C ILE A 501 16.61 17.95 5.72
N ARG A 502 17.87 17.80 6.13
CA ARG A 502 18.29 16.85 7.18
C ARG A 502 17.73 17.22 8.56
N GLU A 503 17.51 18.50 8.83
CA GLU A 503 16.95 18.98 10.10
C GLU A 503 15.42 18.83 10.18
N VAL A 504 14.72 18.81 9.03
CA VAL A 504 13.25 18.63 9.01
C VAL A 504 12.83 17.32 9.68
N PRO A 505 11.81 17.32 10.56
CA PRO A 505 11.32 16.09 11.20
C PRO A 505 10.84 15.04 10.20
N THR A 506 11.00 13.76 10.56
CA THR A 506 10.56 12.64 9.72
C THR A 506 9.09 12.34 9.94
N GLN A 507 8.30 12.33 8.87
CA GLN A 507 6.88 11.96 8.88
C GLN A 507 6.68 10.44 8.93
N TYR A 508 7.56 9.69 8.25
CA TYR A 508 7.42 8.25 8.09
C TYR A 508 8.52 7.48 8.83
N LYS A 509 8.12 6.47 9.60
CA LYS A 509 9.03 5.68 10.44
C LYS A 509 9.75 4.56 9.69
N ASN A 510 9.15 4.08 8.60
CA ASN A 510 9.65 2.98 7.77
C ASN A 510 9.11 3.11 6.34
N GLY A 511 9.70 2.37 5.40
CA GLY A 511 9.35 2.47 3.99
C GLY A 511 7.98 1.86 3.65
N ARG A 512 7.51 0.85 4.41
CA ARG A 512 6.17 0.28 4.22
C ARG A 512 5.05 1.28 4.54
N SER A 513 5.17 2.01 5.65
CA SER A 513 4.22 3.07 6.03
C SER A 513 4.17 4.17 4.98
N PHE A 514 5.33 4.62 4.47
CA PHE A 514 5.38 5.59 3.38
C PHE A 514 4.70 5.05 2.12
N LEU A 515 5.05 3.83 1.70
CA LEU A 515 4.54 3.21 0.48
C LEU A 515 3.02 3.07 0.49
N GLN A 516 2.45 2.66 1.63
CA GLN A 516 1.00 2.54 1.82
C GLN A 516 0.30 3.91 1.71
N ASP A 517 0.79 4.93 2.43
CA ASP A 517 0.20 6.27 2.39
C ASP A 517 0.37 6.91 1.00
N PHE A 518 1.53 6.75 0.35
CA PHE A 518 1.79 7.27 -0.99
C PHE A 518 0.89 6.63 -2.04
N LYS A 519 0.75 5.30 -2.04
CA LYS A 519 -0.18 4.58 -2.94
C LYS A 519 -1.62 5.00 -2.71
N LEU A 520 -2.03 5.15 -1.44
CA LEU A 520 -3.39 5.53 -1.10
C LEU A 520 -3.72 6.96 -1.53
N VAL A 521 -2.87 7.94 -1.22
CA VAL A 521 -3.05 9.33 -1.62
C VAL A 521 -3.04 9.45 -3.15
N LEU A 522 -2.11 8.78 -3.82
CA LEU A 522 -2.04 8.79 -5.28
C LEU A 522 -3.30 8.19 -5.90
N ALA A 523 -3.79 7.07 -5.36
CA ALA A 523 -5.03 6.44 -5.77
C ALA A 523 -6.25 7.35 -5.51
N GLN A 524 -6.32 8.02 -4.36
CA GLN A 524 -7.41 8.96 -4.02
C GLN A 524 -7.44 10.18 -4.94
N ILE A 525 -6.29 10.82 -5.20
CA ILE A 525 -6.20 11.97 -6.10
C ILE A 525 -6.56 11.56 -7.53
N SER A 526 -6.06 10.40 -7.97
CA SER A 526 -6.50 9.81 -9.24
C SER A 526 -8.01 9.66 -9.25
N ALA A 527 -8.55 8.98 -8.24
CA ALA A 527 -9.96 8.69 -8.04
C ALA A 527 -10.81 9.94 -7.83
N GLN A 528 -10.22 11.13 -7.66
CA GLN A 528 -10.95 12.31 -7.19
C GLN A 528 -11.81 11.98 -5.94
N ASP A 529 -11.29 11.06 -5.12
CA ASP A 529 -11.89 10.62 -3.87
C ASP A 529 -11.36 11.48 -2.73
N TRP A 530 -12.08 12.56 -2.46
CA TRP A 530 -11.76 13.52 -1.42
C TRP A 530 -12.28 13.10 -0.03
N SER A 531 -12.61 11.82 0.18
CA SER A 531 -12.90 11.30 1.53
C SER A 531 -11.67 11.38 2.45
N SER A 532 -11.87 11.26 3.76
CA SER A 532 -10.75 11.32 4.71
C SER A 532 -9.76 10.19 4.45
N VAL A 533 -8.47 10.52 4.37
CA VAL A 533 -7.40 9.53 4.18
C VAL A 533 -7.38 8.54 5.35
N ASP A 534 -7.66 8.99 6.57
CA ASP A 534 -7.76 8.10 7.75
C ASP A 534 -8.82 7.02 7.55
N SER A 535 -10.02 7.40 7.09
CA SER A 535 -11.11 6.44 6.84
C SER A 535 -10.73 5.43 5.76
N ARG A 536 -10.01 5.86 4.72
CA ARG A 536 -9.52 4.95 3.67
C ARG A 536 -8.36 4.08 4.15
N ARG A 537 -7.48 4.57 5.02
CA ARG A 537 -6.42 3.80 5.66
C ARG A 537 -7.01 2.66 6.51
N VAL A 538 -8.09 2.93 7.23
CA VAL A 538 -8.88 1.90 7.96
C VAL A 538 -9.42 0.84 7.00
N MET A 539 -10.12 1.24 5.94
CA MET A 539 -10.68 0.30 4.95
C MET A 539 -9.60 -0.59 4.32
N MET A 540 -8.47 0.01 3.91
CA MET A 540 -7.34 -0.72 3.34
C MET A 540 -6.79 -1.74 4.35
N ARG A 541 -6.60 -1.33 5.62
CA ARG A 541 -6.12 -2.22 6.68
C ARG A 541 -7.08 -3.37 6.96
N ILE A 542 -8.38 -3.11 7.05
CA ILE A 542 -9.41 -4.15 7.24
C ILE A 542 -9.41 -5.12 6.06
N SER A 543 -9.29 -4.62 4.82
CA SER A 543 -9.22 -5.44 3.61
C SER A 543 -8.03 -6.41 3.66
N MET A 544 -6.83 -5.90 3.99
CA MET A 544 -5.63 -6.73 4.17
C MET A 544 -5.82 -7.83 5.22
N LEU A 545 -6.43 -7.50 6.37
CA LEU A 545 -6.71 -8.47 7.43
C LEU A 545 -7.75 -9.52 6.99
N ARG A 546 -8.83 -9.09 6.31
CA ARG A 546 -9.88 -9.97 5.81
C ARG A 546 -9.34 -11.01 4.83
N THR A 547 -8.35 -10.66 4.01
CA THR A 547 -7.68 -11.61 3.10
C THR A 547 -7.15 -12.84 3.82
N HIS A 548 -6.55 -12.67 5.01
CA HIS A 548 -5.96 -13.78 5.78
C HIS A 548 -6.87 -14.32 6.90
N LEU A 549 -8.01 -13.68 7.15
CA LEU A 549 -8.83 -13.94 8.33
C LEU A 549 -9.33 -15.39 8.43
N GLN A 550 -9.74 -15.98 7.31
CA GLN A 550 -10.25 -17.36 7.32
C GLN A 550 -9.14 -18.36 7.67
N SER A 551 -7.93 -18.18 7.14
CA SER A 551 -6.76 -18.99 7.51
C SER A 551 -6.31 -18.71 8.94
N ALA A 552 -6.34 -17.46 9.40
CA ALA A 552 -6.01 -17.11 10.78
C ALA A 552 -6.93 -17.83 11.78
N ILE A 553 -8.24 -17.86 11.52
CA ILE A 553 -9.20 -18.59 12.37
C ILE A 553 -8.97 -20.11 12.28
N THR A 554 -8.76 -20.65 11.07
CA THR A 554 -8.70 -22.10 10.82
C THR A 554 -7.38 -22.73 11.23
N LEU A 555 -6.26 -22.12 10.84
CA LEU A 555 -4.89 -22.63 10.95
C LEU A 555 -3.97 -21.78 11.84
N GLY A 556 -4.39 -20.57 12.24
CA GLY A 556 -3.60 -19.72 13.15
C GLY A 556 -2.42 -19.06 12.46
N GLN A 557 -2.47 -18.96 11.13
CA GLN A 557 -1.42 -18.48 10.24
C GLN A 557 -2.04 -17.85 8.99
N CYS A 558 -1.24 -17.10 8.22
CA CYS A 558 -1.65 -16.48 6.96
C CYS A 558 -1.92 -17.52 5.86
N ASN A 559 -2.54 -17.09 4.75
CA ASN A 559 -2.94 -17.99 3.65
C ASN A 559 -1.76 -18.64 2.92
N ASP A 560 -0.61 -17.97 2.92
CA ASP A 560 0.68 -18.41 2.39
C ASP A 560 1.43 -19.35 3.35
N GLY A 561 0.89 -19.59 4.55
CA GLY A 561 1.48 -20.43 5.58
C GLY A 561 2.45 -19.69 6.52
N GLU A 562 2.61 -18.38 6.37
CA GLU A 562 3.45 -17.57 7.26
C GLU A 562 2.76 -17.31 8.61
N MET A 563 3.56 -17.10 9.66
CA MET A 563 3.03 -16.79 10.99
C MET A 563 2.29 -15.44 10.96
N LEU A 564 1.21 -15.32 11.73
CA LEU A 564 0.54 -14.04 11.91
C LEU A 564 1.54 -13.02 12.47
N ALA A 565 1.62 -11.86 11.83
CA ALA A 565 2.58 -10.82 12.16
C ALA A 565 1.93 -9.43 12.11
N ASN A 566 2.61 -8.46 12.69
CA ASN A 566 2.30 -7.05 12.49
C ASN A 566 2.66 -6.65 11.04
N LEU A 567 1.66 -6.15 10.31
CA LEU A 567 1.74 -5.79 8.89
C LEU A 567 2.64 -4.58 8.64
N ASP A 568 3.07 -3.82 9.64
CA ASP A 568 3.92 -2.65 9.48
C ASP A 568 5.41 -2.93 9.72
N ASN A 569 5.77 -3.98 10.47
CA ASN A 569 7.15 -4.25 10.86
C ASN A 569 7.59 -5.73 10.78
N ASP A 570 6.67 -6.64 10.42
CA ASP A 570 6.82 -8.10 10.34
C ASP A 570 7.13 -8.81 11.66
N ASP A 571 6.89 -8.16 12.80
CA ASP A 571 7.05 -8.80 14.10
C ASP A 571 5.98 -9.88 14.27
N SER A 572 6.42 -11.12 14.45
CA SER A 572 5.52 -12.28 14.63
C SER A 572 4.74 -12.19 15.94
N ILE A 573 3.45 -12.52 15.89
CA ILE A 573 2.60 -12.62 17.07
C ILE A 573 3.01 -13.87 17.85
N GLN A 574 3.60 -13.66 19.03
CA GLN A 574 4.06 -14.75 19.89
C GLN A 574 2.89 -15.38 20.65
N ASP A 575 3.03 -16.67 20.94
CA ASP A 575 2.13 -17.34 21.87
C ASP A 575 2.75 -17.42 23.26
N ASP A 576 1.88 -17.33 24.27
CA ASP A 576 2.22 -17.86 25.57
C ASP A 576 2.34 -19.41 25.49
N PRO A 577 3.30 -20.01 26.20
CA PRO A 577 3.35 -21.46 26.36
C PRO A 577 2.05 -21.96 26.99
N MET A 578 1.51 -23.08 26.50
CA MET A 578 0.33 -23.69 27.13
C MET A 578 0.72 -24.33 28.45
N TYR A 579 0.58 -23.58 29.53
CA TYR A 579 0.49 -24.14 30.87
C TYR A 579 -0.97 -24.51 31.09
N SER A 580 -1.27 -25.80 31.05
CA SER A 580 -2.53 -26.28 31.62
C SER A 580 -2.52 -25.86 33.10
N GLU A 581 -3.45 -24.99 33.51
CA GLU A 581 -3.64 -24.61 34.93
C GLU A 581 -3.94 -25.81 35.83
N SER A 582 -4.29 -26.94 35.21
CA SER A 582 -4.27 -28.22 35.90
C SER A 582 -2.83 -28.73 35.93
N GLU A 583 -2.23 -28.80 37.11
CA GLU A 583 -1.02 -29.59 37.42
C GLU A 583 -1.10 -31.05 36.90
N MET A 584 -2.28 -31.47 36.44
CA MET A 584 -2.61 -32.80 35.98
C MET A 584 -2.25 -33.11 34.51
N CYS A 585 -2.01 -32.13 33.64
CA CYS A 585 -1.60 -32.39 32.25
C CYS A 585 -0.10 -32.10 32.12
N GLY A 586 0.73 -33.11 31.93
CA GLY A 586 2.16 -32.90 31.62
C GLY A 586 2.32 -31.93 30.44
N SER A 587 3.50 -31.31 30.32
CA SER A 587 3.79 -30.29 29.30
C SER A 587 3.67 -30.83 27.87
N LEU A 588 2.45 -30.84 27.33
CA LEU A 588 2.18 -31.20 25.94
C LEU A 588 2.49 -30.00 25.06
N GLN A 589 3.68 -29.99 24.45
CA GLN A 589 4.06 -28.94 23.52
C GLN A 589 3.38 -29.16 22.17
N LEU A 590 2.39 -28.32 21.87
CA LEU A 590 1.75 -28.23 20.56
C LEU A 590 1.94 -26.84 20.00
N GLN A 591 2.45 -26.77 18.77
CA GLN A 591 2.48 -25.55 17.99
C GLN A 591 1.08 -25.31 17.42
N ASP A 592 0.50 -24.14 17.72
CA ASP A 592 -0.82 -23.79 17.23
C ASP A 592 -0.79 -23.26 15.78
N SER A 593 0.36 -22.76 15.30
CA SER A 593 0.52 -22.37 13.89
C SER A 593 0.45 -23.59 12.98
N GLY A 594 -0.44 -23.56 11.99
CA GLY A 594 -0.69 -24.68 11.07
C GLY A 594 -1.59 -25.77 11.66
N LEU A 595 -1.99 -25.67 12.93
CA LEU A 595 -2.91 -26.63 13.54
C LEU A 595 -4.33 -26.33 13.07
N LYS A 596 -4.94 -27.27 12.33
CA LYS A 596 -6.32 -27.18 11.85
C LYS A 596 -7.29 -27.31 13.02
N LEU A 597 -7.96 -26.22 13.37
CA LEU A 597 -8.94 -26.15 14.45
C LEU A 597 -10.37 -25.87 13.98
N ALA A 598 -10.57 -25.56 12.69
CA ALA A 598 -11.88 -25.33 12.07
C ALA A 598 -11.99 -26.01 10.69
N VAL A 599 -13.21 -26.08 10.15
CA VAL A 599 -13.49 -26.60 8.81
C VAL A 599 -13.47 -25.45 7.80
N SER A 600 -12.77 -25.60 6.67
CA SER A 600 -12.77 -24.64 5.57
C SER A 600 -14.07 -24.76 4.75
N GLN A 601 -14.71 -23.63 4.43
CA GLN A 601 -15.95 -23.60 3.65
C GLN A 601 -15.72 -23.80 2.13
N THR A 602 -14.46 -23.78 1.69
CA THR A 602 -14.05 -23.81 0.28
C THR A 602 -13.42 -25.16 -0.11
N GLY A 603 -14.23 -26.12 -0.55
CA GLY A 603 -13.82 -27.20 -1.49
C GLY A 603 -12.93 -28.36 -1.00
N GLU A 604 -13.40 -29.57 -1.33
CA GLU A 604 -12.68 -30.86 -1.51
C GLU A 604 -11.88 -31.45 -0.33
N GLY A 605 -12.61 -32.16 0.51
CA GLY A 605 -12.09 -33.01 1.59
C GLY A 605 -13.00 -32.89 2.80
N VAL A 606 -13.98 -33.79 2.91
CA VAL A 606 -14.95 -33.81 4.02
C VAL A 606 -14.24 -34.26 5.30
N SER A 607 -13.42 -33.37 5.89
CA SER A 607 -13.00 -33.51 7.28
C SER A 607 -13.96 -32.68 8.12
N GLY A 608 -14.93 -33.33 8.76
CA GLY A 608 -15.86 -32.68 9.67
C GLY A 608 -15.15 -32.22 10.96
N MET A 609 -15.86 -31.46 11.79
CA MET A 609 -15.34 -31.09 13.12
C MET A 609 -15.02 -32.33 13.97
N ASP A 610 -15.75 -33.43 13.76
CA ASP A 610 -15.49 -34.71 14.42
C ASP A 610 -14.09 -35.27 14.10
N ASP A 611 -13.62 -35.15 12.86
CA ASP A 611 -12.29 -35.62 12.45
C ASP A 611 -11.17 -34.80 13.11
N ILE A 612 -11.39 -33.49 13.28
CA ILE A 612 -10.47 -32.60 14.00
C ILE A 612 -10.37 -33.02 15.46
N VAL A 613 -11.51 -33.21 16.14
CA VAL A 613 -11.55 -33.64 17.54
C VAL A 613 -10.90 -35.03 17.69
N GLU A 614 -11.12 -35.94 16.74
CA GLU A 614 -10.52 -37.29 16.77
C GLU A 614 -8.99 -37.26 16.57
N SER A 615 -8.51 -36.40 15.67
CA SER A 615 -7.06 -36.18 15.49
C SER A 615 -6.40 -35.65 16.76
N LEU A 616 -7.04 -34.67 17.41
CA LEU A 616 -6.56 -34.11 18.68
C LEU A 616 -6.63 -35.15 19.82
N ARG A 617 -7.67 -36.00 19.84
CA ARG A 617 -7.80 -37.11 20.79
C ARG A 617 -6.61 -38.05 20.73
N SER A 618 -6.20 -38.43 19.52
CA SER A 618 -5.08 -39.35 19.32
C SER A 618 -3.78 -38.79 19.88
N LYS A 619 -3.52 -37.49 19.67
CA LYS A 619 -2.36 -36.79 20.25
C LYS A 619 -2.45 -36.69 21.78
N PHE A 620 -3.64 -36.40 22.32
CA PHE A 620 -3.87 -36.33 23.75
C PHE A 620 -3.68 -37.69 24.43
N LEU A 621 -4.21 -38.76 23.85
CA LEU A 621 -4.10 -40.13 24.38
C LEU A 621 -2.66 -40.63 24.46
N ALA A 622 -1.81 -40.24 23.51
CA ALA A 622 -0.39 -40.57 23.52
C ALA A 622 0.34 -39.95 24.73
N ALA A 623 -0.08 -38.76 25.17
CA ALA A 623 0.50 -38.06 26.30
C ALA A 623 -0.17 -38.41 27.64
N ILE A 624 -1.49 -38.64 27.63
CA ILE A 624 -2.30 -38.93 28.81
C ILE A 624 -3.18 -40.16 28.53
N PRO A 625 -2.65 -41.38 28.79
CA PRO A 625 -3.42 -42.60 28.67
C PRO A 625 -4.63 -42.60 29.60
N ARG A 626 -5.72 -43.24 29.16
CA ARG A 626 -6.98 -43.34 29.93
C ARG A 626 -6.95 -44.32 31.11
N VAL A 627 -5.80 -44.95 31.38
CA VAL A 627 -5.69 -46.14 32.24
C VAL A 627 -5.30 -45.82 33.68
N ASP A 628 -4.61 -44.70 33.90
CA ASP A 628 -3.93 -44.37 35.17
C ASP A 628 -4.69 -43.39 36.06
N ARG A 629 -5.94 -43.06 35.70
CA ARG A 629 -6.73 -41.99 36.35
C ARG A 629 -8.19 -42.33 36.47
N SER A 630 -8.90 -41.63 37.36
CA SER A 630 -10.35 -41.73 37.37
C SER A 630 -10.92 -41.20 36.05
N GLU A 631 -12.00 -41.84 35.59
CA GLU A 631 -12.65 -41.47 34.33
C GLU A 631 -13.14 -40.02 34.33
N LYS A 632 -13.55 -39.49 35.49
CA LYS A 632 -14.00 -38.10 35.64
C LYS A 632 -12.85 -37.11 35.47
N GLU A 633 -11.69 -37.39 36.05
CA GLU A 633 -10.50 -36.54 35.92
C GLU A 633 -9.93 -36.59 34.51
N TRP A 634 -9.89 -37.77 33.89
CA TRP A 634 -9.38 -37.91 32.53
C TRP A 634 -10.25 -37.15 31.52
N HIS A 635 -11.59 -37.28 31.62
CA HIS A 635 -12.52 -36.55 30.75
C HIS A 635 -12.41 -35.03 30.95
N ALA A 636 -12.32 -34.56 32.20
CA ALA A 636 -12.12 -33.15 32.50
C ALA A 636 -10.79 -32.62 31.95
N ALA A 637 -9.70 -33.40 32.04
CA ALA A 637 -8.41 -33.04 31.46
C ALA A 637 -8.49 -32.94 29.93
N TYR A 638 -9.20 -33.86 29.27
CA TYR A 638 -9.37 -33.82 27.82
C TYR A 638 -10.22 -32.62 27.36
N GLN A 639 -11.33 -32.33 28.06
CA GLN A 639 -12.14 -31.13 27.81
C GLN A 639 -11.32 -29.85 28.01
N SER A 640 -10.51 -29.79 29.08
CA SER A 640 -9.65 -28.65 29.37
C SER A 640 -8.60 -28.44 28.29
N PHE A 641 -7.99 -29.53 27.80
CA PHE A 641 -7.03 -29.50 26.70
C PHE A 641 -7.64 -28.89 25.43
N LEU A 642 -8.79 -29.39 24.98
CA LEU A 642 -9.49 -28.86 23.80
C LEU A 642 -9.87 -27.38 23.98
N SER A 643 -10.39 -27.03 25.16
CA SER A 643 -10.79 -25.65 25.47
C SER A 643 -9.60 -24.69 25.47
N SER A 644 -8.45 -25.14 25.98
CA SER A 644 -7.23 -24.34 26.05
C SER A 644 -6.65 -24.06 24.65
N LEU A 645 -6.74 -25.03 23.72
CA LEU A 645 -6.35 -24.81 22.31
C LEU A 645 -7.20 -23.70 21.67
N MET A 646 -8.52 -23.72 21.90
CA MET A 646 -9.42 -22.70 21.37
C MET A 646 -9.14 -21.31 21.97
N VAL A 647 -8.88 -21.23 23.28
CA VAL A 647 -8.55 -19.97 23.97
C VAL A 647 -7.22 -19.41 23.45
N ARG A 648 -6.22 -20.26 23.21
CA ARG A 648 -4.95 -19.85 22.61
C ARG A 648 -5.14 -19.28 21.21
N ARG A 649 -5.88 -19.98 20.34
CA ARG A 649 -6.22 -19.49 18.99
C ARG A 649 -6.96 -18.15 19.05
N GLN A 650 -7.93 -18.05 19.95
CA GLN A 650 -8.70 -16.83 20.15
C GLN A 650 -7.78 -15.66 20.55
N ARG A 651 -6.87 -15.87 21.51
CA ARG A 651 -5.91 -14.85 21.94
C ARG A 651 -5.02 -14.41 20.78
N ARG A 652 -4.42 -15.35 20.05
CA ARG A 652 -3.51 -15.04 18.94
C ARG A 652 -4.20 -14.23 17.84
N VAL A 653 -5.37 -14.69 17.37
CA VAL A 653 -6.08 -14.03 16.26
C VAL A 653 -6.57 -12.65 16.69
N LEU A 654 -7.12 -12.50 17.90
CA LEU A 654 -7.56 -11.19 18.39
C LEU A 654 -6.38 -10.24 18.64
N GLU A 655 -5.25 -10.74 19.12
CA GLU A 655 -4.04 -9.92 19.29
C GLU A 655 -3.47 -9.47 17.94
N TRP A 656 -3.42 -10.38 16.96
CA TRP A 656 -3.04 -10.05 15.60
C TRP A 656 -3.91 -8.93 15.00
N LEU A 657 -5.23 -9.00 15.19
CA LEU A 657 -6.13 -7.92 14.75
C LEU A 657 -5.86 -6.61 15.51
N ARG A 658 -5.70 -6.66 16.84
CA ARG A 658 -5.45 -5.47 17.68
C ARG A 658 -4.16 -4.75 17.32
N VAL A 659 -3.05 -5.47 17.21
CA VAL A 659 -1.75 -4.88 16.86
C VAL A 659 -1.81 -4.18 15.50
N ASN A 660 -2.55 -4.77 14.55
CA ASN A 660 -2.72 -4.22 13.20
C ASN A 660 -3.79 -3.13 13.09
N THR A 661 -4.54 -2.86 14.15
CA THR A 661 -5.63 -1.85 14.17
C THR A 661 -5.50 -0.87 15.33
N ILE A 662 -4.34 -0.84 16.01
CA ILE A 662 -4.13 -0.06 17.23
C ILE A 662 -4.35 1.44 17.04
N ASP A 663 -3.91 1.97 15.90
CA ASP A 663 -4.08 3.38 15.52
C ASP A 663 -5.56 3.73 15.24
N PHE A 664 -6.43 2.72 15.06
CA PHE A 664 -7.83 2.88 14.66
C PHE A 664 -8.78 2.23 15.67
N LYS A 665 -8.34 2.00 16.90
CA LYS A 665 -9.10 1.26 17.92
C LYS A 665 -10.49 1.84 18.23
N GLU A 666 -10.76 3.10 17.89
CA GLU A 666 -12.05 3.76 18.14
C GLU A 666 -12.96 3.79 16.90
N ASP A 667 -12.47 3.31 15.76
CA ASP A 667 -13.21 3.26 14.51
C ASP A 667 -14.29 2.16 14.54
N GLY A 668 -15.46 2.47 14.02
CA GLY A 668 -16.63 1.59 14.00
C GLY A 668 -16.42 0.29 13.23
N ASP A 669 -15.76 0.36 12.08
CA ASP A 669 -15.57 -0.80 11.20
C ASP A 669 -14.55 -1.76 11.81
N VAL A 670 -13.54 -1.22 12.50
CA VAL A 670 -12.56 -1.99 13.28
C VAL A 670 -13.24 -2.71 14.43
N GLN A 671 -14.09 -2.01 15.18
CA GLN A 671 -14.85 -2.62 16.26
C GLN A 671 -15.76 -3.72 15.72
N GLN A 672 -16.49 -3.46 14.63
CA GLN A 672 -17.34 -4.46 14.00
C GLN A 672 -16.56 -5.71 13.55
N LEU A 673 -15.36 -5.53 12.98
CA LEU A 673 -14.47 -6.65 12.61
C LEU A 673 -14.05 -7.46 13.86
N LEU A 674 -13.58 -6.80 14.91
CA LEU A 674 -13.17 -7.48 16.15
C LEU A 674 -14.33 -8.28 16.76
N LEU A 675 -15.54 -7.73 16.72
CA LEU A 675 -16.76 -8.37 17.21
C LEU A 675 -17.16 -9.58 16.35
N GLU A 676 -17.16 -9.43 15.03
CA GLU A 676 -17.44 -10.50 14.07
C GLU A 676 -16.52 -11.71 14.34
N VAL A 677 -15.22 -11.44 14.50
CA VAL A 677 -14.19 -12.46 14.70
C VAL A 677 -14.27 -13.09 16.08
N SER A 678 -14.50 -12.29 17.13
CA SER A 678 -14.70 -12.79 18.49
C SER A 678 -15.90 -13.74 18.56
N SER A 679 -17.01 -13.41 17.89
CA SER A 679 -18.20 -14.26 17.79
C SER A 679 -17.90 -15.59 17.10
N LYS A 680 -17.22 -15.57 15.95
CA LYS A 680 -16.80 -16.77 15.20
C LYS A 680 -15.88 -17.69 16.04
N LEU A 681 -14.93 -17.11 16.77
CA LEU A 681 -14.03 -17.85 17.65
C LEU A 681 -14.76 -18.46 18.86
N ALA A 682 -15.74 -17.73 19.43
CA ALA A 682 -16.59 -18.25 20.49
C ALA A 682 -17.49 -19.41 20.02
N GLU A 683 -18.01 -19.35 18.78
CA GLU A 683 -18.73 -20.45 18.16
C GLU A 683 -17.83 -21.68 17.98
N LEU A 684 -16.59 -21.48 17.51
CA LEU A 684 -15.61 -22.56 17.36
C LEU A 684 -15.32 -23.25 18.69
N LYS A 685 -15.18 -22.49 19.77
CA LYS A 685 -15.01 -23.01 21.13
C LYS A 685 -16.18 -23.89 21.59
N ASN A 686 -17.41 -23.57 21.20
CA ASN A 686 -18.57 -24.40 21.53
C ASN A 686 -18.60 -25.73 20.73
N LYS A 687 -18.02 -25.75 19.51
CA LYS A 687 -17.98 -26.94 18.65
C LYS A 687 -17.03 -28.04 19.15
N VAL A 688 -16.17 -27.76 20.12
CA VAL A 688 -15.25 -28.75 20.73
C VAL A 688 -15.70 -29.25 22.11
N LEU A 689 -16.89 -28.86 22.57
CA LEU A 689 -17.44 -29.37 23.83
C LEU A 689 -17.77 -30.86 23.71
N LEU A 690 -17.42 -31.65 24.71
CA LEU A 690 -17.66 -33.09 24.77
C LEU A 690 -19.02 -33.41 25.41
N CYS A 691 -19.64 -34.50 24.97
CA CYS A 691 -21.00 -34.90 25.38
C CYS A 691 -21.12 -35.23 26.87
N SER A 692 -20.08 -35.78 27.50
CA SER A 692 -20.05 -36.09 28.94
C SER A 692 -21.04 -37.18 29.42
N CYS A 693 -21.82 -37.77 28.50
CA CYS A 693 -22.79 -38.84 28.76
C CYS A 693 -22.09 -40.19 29.03
N LYS A 694 -22.83 -41.21 29.48
CA LYS A 694 -22.29 -42.57 29.58
C LYS A 694 -22.35 -43.26 28.22
N CYS A 695 -21.26 -43.95 27.87
CA CYS A 695 -21.16 -44.74 26.65
C CYS A 695 -22.26 -45.82 26.59
N SER A 696 -22.78 -46.10 25.39
CA SER A 696 -23.83 -47.11 25.18
C SER A 696 -23.32 -48.54 25.47
N LYS A 697 -22.01 -48.77 25.36
CA LYS A 697 -21.36 -50.09 25.50
C LYS A 697 -20.63 -50.31 26.82
N CYS A 698 -20.34 -49.26 27.58
CA CYS A 698 -19.62 -49.34 28.86
C CYS A 698 -19.93 -48.11 29.74
N PHE A 699 -19.37 -48.04 30.95
CA PHE A 699 -19.62 -46.94 31.89
C PHE A 699 -18.62 -45.77 31.77
N LEU A 700 -17.75 -45.80 30.76
CA LEU A 700 -16.89 -44.69 30.43
C LEU A 700 -17.69 -43.51 29.85
N THR A 701 -17.10 -42.32 29.91
CA THR A 701 -17.73 -41.09 29.44
C THR A 701 -17.58 -40.95 27.93
N CYS A 702 -18.65 -40.47 27.29
CA CYS A 702 -18.71 -40.17 25.87
C CYS A 702 -17.74 -39.02 25.55
N VAL A 703 -16.95 -39.24 24.50
CA VAL A 703 -15.93 -38.29 24.01
C VAL A 703 -16.33 -37.71 22.64
N LEU A 704 -17.53 -38.01 22.16
CA LEU A 704 -18.10 -37.35 21.00
C LEU A 704 -18.50 -35.91 21.34
N ARG A 705 -18.71 -35.08 20.31
CA ARG A 705 -19.14 -33.70 20.48
C ARG A 705 -20.50 -33.62 21.18
N LYS A 706 -20.69 -32.60 22.01
CA LYS A 706 -21.96 -32.31 22.68
C LYS A 706 -23.08 -32.17 21.65
N GLY A 707 -24.21 -32.85 21.89
CA GLY A 707 -25.38 -32.82 21.01
C GLY A 707 -25.29 -33.69 19.76
N HIS A 708 -24.44 -34.72 19.76
CA HIS A 708 -24.43 -35.72 18.68
C HIS A 708 -25.71 -36.58 18.69
N HIS A 709 -26.11 -37.11 17.52
CA HIS A 709 -27.31 -37.94 17.35
C HIS A 709 -27.04 -39.45 17.28
N SER A 710 -25.76 -39.85 17.19
CA SER A 710 -25.36 -41.27 17.20
C SER A 710 -25.32 -41.86 18.61
N ASP A 711 -25.14 -43.18 18.71
CA ASP A 711 -24.88 -43.85 19.99
C ASP A 711 -23.70 -43.23 20.75
N HIS A 712 -23.88 -43.01 22.05
CA HIS A 712 -22.84 -42.53 22.95
C HIS A 712 -21.62 -43.43 22.92
N SER A 713 -20.45 -42.87 22.55
CA SER A 713 -19.23 -43.65 22.38
C SER A 713 -18.06 -43.06 23.16
N CYS A 714 -17.35 -43.92 23.89
CA CYS A 714 -16.09 -43.56 24.53
C CYS A 714 -14.87 -43.70 23.59
N LEU A 715 -15.06 -44.21 22.35
CA LEU A 715 -14.01 -44.48 21.36
C LEU A 715 -12.82 -45.27 21.93
N GLY A 716 -13.12 -46.24 22.81
CA GLY A 716 -12.13 -47.09 23.48
C GLY A 716 -12.46 -48.56 23.31
N THR A 717 -11.73 -49.44 24.01
CA THR A 717 -11.93 -50.89 23.93
C THR A 717 -13.20 -51.38 24.62
N HIS A 718 -13.86 -50.54 25.42
CA HIS A 718 -15.02 -50.88 26.27
C HIS A 718 -14.76 -51.97 27.33
N ILE A 719 -13.52 -52.47 27.44
CA ILE A 719 -13.10 -53.54 28.34
C ILE A 719 -12.31 -52.97 29.51
N CYS A 720 -12.64 -53.36 30.73
CA CYS A 720 -11.86 -53.00 31.91
C CYS A 720 -10.45 -53.59 31.83
N SER A 721 -9.43 -52.73 31.92
CA SER A 721 -8.01 -53.09 31.91
C SER A 721 -7.43 -53.33 33.31
N GLN A 722 -8.21 -53.07 34.36
CA GLN A 722 -7.78 -53.22 35.75
C GLN A 722 -7.68 -54.69 36.15
N LYS A 723 -6.79 -54.99 37.11
CA LYS A 723 -6.60 -56.34 37.65
C LYS A 723 -7.80 -56.74 38.51
N CYS A 724 -8.18 -58.01 38.46
CA CYS A 724 -9.25 -58.53 39.31
C CYS A 724 -8.88 -58.41 40.79
N THR A 725 -9.74 -57.74 41.57
CA THR A 725 -9.55 -57.48 43.00
C THR A 725 -9.44 -58.78 43.78
N PHE A 726 -10.27 -59.78 43.46
CA PHE A 726 -10.31 -61.03 44.19
C PHE A 726 -9.11 -61.95 43.90
N CYS A 727 -8.68 -62.05 42.64
CA CYS A 727 -7.46 -62.81 42.29
C CYS A 727 -6.21 -62.17 42.90
N GLN A 728 -6.17 -60.84 43.04
CA GLN A 728 -5.09 -60.15 43.74
C GLN A 728 -5.11 -60.40 45.25
N GLU A 729 -6.30 -60.34 45.88
CA GLU A 729 -6.47 -60.65 47.30
C GLU A 729 -6.08 -62.12 47.61
N GLU A 730 -6.46 -63.09 46.76
CA GLU A 730 -6.04 -64.49 46.90
C GLU A 730 -4.52 -64.64 46.74
N GLN A 731 -3.91 -64.03 45.72
CA GLN A 731 -2.47 -64.10 45.53
C GLN A 731 -1.69 -63.50 46.71
N ALA A 732 -2.20 -62.43 47.33
CA ALA A 732 -1.62 -61.83 48.53
C ALA A 732 -1.73 -62.75 49.77
N MET A 733 -2.74 -63.63 49.83
CA MET A 733 -2.91 -64.60 50.92
C MET A 733 -1.99 -65.83 50.80
N TYR A 734 -1.56 -66.22 49.60
CA TYR A 734 -0.78 -67.44 49.33
C TYR A 734 0.74 -67.23 49.13
N LEU A 735 1.27 -66.06 49.50
CA LEU A 735 2.68 -65.65 49.32
C LEU A 735 3.75 -66.53 50.01
N ASN A 736 3.39 -67.64 50.66
CA ASN A 736 4.35 -68.55 51.31
C ASN A 736 4.53 -69.93 50.63
N ASN A 737 3.81 -70.26 49.55
CA ASN A 737 4.00 -71.53 48.84
C ASN A 737 4.22 -71.31 47.33
N ALA A 738 5.42 -71.64 46.85
CA ALA A 738 5.90 -71.36 45.50
C ALA A 738 5.29 -72.24 44.37
N GLU A 739 4.34 -73.13 44.66
CA GLU A 739 3.81 -74.08 43.67
C GLU A 739 2.38 -73.79 43.17
N THR A 740 1.72 -72.72 43.63
CA THR A 740 0.38 -72.34 43.14
C THR A 740 0.27 -70.84 42.92
N ALA A 741 1.08 -70.31 42.00
CA ALA A 741 0.85 -68.96 41.46
C ALA A 741 -0.35 -69.00 40.50
N LEU A 742 -1.56 -68.85 41.05
CA LEU A 742 -2.76 -68.63 40.26
C LEU A 742 -2.54 -67.38 39.39
N ILE A 743 -2.75 -67.51 38.08
CA ILE A 743 -2.60 -66.45 37.09
C ILE A 743 -3.46 -65.26 37.52
N VAL A 744 -2.84 -64.08 37.76
CA VAL A 744 -3.61 -62.84 37.85
C VAL A 744 -4.17 -62.56 36.47
N VAL A 745 -5.41 -62.96 36.27
CA VAL A 745 -6.13 -62.71 35.02
C VAL A 745 -6.44 -61.22 34.98
N LYS A 746 -5.69 -60.48 34.14
CA LYS A 746 -6.19 -59.23 33.58
C LYS A 746 -7.40 -59.59 32.72
N TYR A 747 -8.35 -58.67 32.63
CA TYR A 747 -9.55 -58.74 31.79
C TYR A 747 -10.73 -59.53 32.41
N ALA A 748 -11.81 -58.79 32.70
CA ALA A 748 -13.15 -59.00 32.14
C ALA A 748 -14.27 -58.47 33.03
N ASP A 749 -14.50 -57.17 32.90
CA ASP A 749 -15.83 -56.59 33.05
C ASP A 749 -15.91 -55.36 32.11
N VAL A 750 -17.09 -54.77 31.95
CA VAL A 750 -17.26 -53.57 31.11
C VAL A 750 -16.51 -52.36 31.71
N ALA A 751 -15.78 -51.60 30.89
CA ALA A 751 -14.95 -50.49 31.38
C ALA A 751 -15.76 -49.40 32.13
N GLY A 752 -15.16 -48.78 33.15
CA GLY A 752 -15.73 -47.65 33.89
C GLY A 752 -16.76 -48.02 34.97
N HIS A 753 -16.92 -49.30 35.30
CA HIS A 753 -17.85 -49.73 36.35
C HIS A 753 -17.42 -49.19 37.73
N SER A 754 -18.39 -48.98 38.63
CA SER A 754 -18.13 -48.43 39.97
C SER A 754 -17.86 -49.50 41.03
N GLY A 755 -18.06 -50.78 40.71
CA GLY A 755 -17.86 -51.93 41.62
C GLY A 755 -16.43 -52.45 41.68
N ARG A 756 -16.21 -53.54 42.43
CA ARG A 756 -14.92 -54.25 42.46
C ARG A 756 -14.63 -54.90 41.11
N HIS A 757 -13.36 -54.99 40.71
CA HIS A 757 -12.98 -55.58 39.42
C HIS A 757 -13.01 -57.12 39.53
N ASP A 758 -13.81 -57.77 38.69
CA ASP A 758 -13.93 -59.24 38.60
C ASP A 758 -13.22 -59.73 37.31
N CYS A 759 -12.76 -60.99 37.30
CA CYS A 759 -12.17 -61.62 36.11
C CYS A 759 -13.23 -62.42 35.34
N ASN A 760 -12.94 -62.83 34.10
CA ASN A 760 -13.97 -63.48 33.26
C ASN A 760 -14.36 -64.87 33.78
N ILE A 761 -13.45 -65.47 34.54
CA ILE A 761 -13.56 -66.82 35.06
C ILE A 761 -14.57 -66.87 36.20
N ARG A 762 -14.72 -65.77 36.98
CA ARG A 762 -15.71 -65.57 38.05
C ARG A 762 -15.83 -66.72 39.07
N MET A 763 -14.77 -67.52 39.24
CA MET A 763 -14.78 -68.68 40.15
C MET A 763 -14.71 -68.31 41.64
N HIS A 764 -14.37 -67.07 41.95
CA HIS A 764 -14.29 -66.55 43.33
C HIS A 764 -15.54 -65.75 43.73
N THR A 765 -16.49 -65.50 42.81
CA THR A 765 -17.77 -64.82 43.10
C THR A 765 -18.96 -65.80 43.11
N CYS A 766 -20.01 -65.46 43.85
CA CYS A 766 -21.13 -66.35 44.18
C CYS A 766 -22.01 -66.75 42.98
N GLN A 767 -22.19 -65.88 42.00
CA GLN A 767 -22.94 -66.13 40.75
C GLN A 767 -24.41 -66.59 40.89
N LYS A 768 -25.00 -66.60 42.09
CA LYS A 768 -26.44 -66.79 42.28
C LYS A 768 -27.22 -65.58 41.73
N ASP A 769 -28.44 -65.83 41.27
CA ASP A 769 -29.28 -64.79 40.67
C ASP A 769 -29.63 -63.69 41.67
N PHE A 770 -29.48 -62.45 41.23
CA PHE A 770 -29.87 -61.25 41.97
C PHE A 770 -31.05 -60.58 41.26
N ILE A 771 -32.27 -60.79 41.79
CA ILE A 771 -33.52 -60.39 41.14
C ILE A 771 -34.05 -59.04 41.66
N LYS A 772 -33.67 -58.64 42.89
CA LYS A 772 -34.21 -57.46 43.61
C LYS A 772 -34.21 -56.18 42.77
N TYR A 773 -33.15 -55.94 42.00
CA TYR A 773 -33.06 -54.82 41.04
C TYR A 773 -32.76 -55.29 39.62
N GLY A 774 -33.20 -56.50 39.24
CA GLY A 774 -32.91 -57.09 37.93
C GLY A 774 -33.47 -56.31 36.72
N ARG A 775 -34.43 -55.40 36.97
CA ARG A 775 -34.96 -54.43 35.97
C ARG A 775 -34.07 -53.21 35.80
N ALA A 776 -33.20 -52.92 36.77
CA ALA A 776 -32.25 -51.84 36.65
C ALA A 776 -31.18 -52.19 35.62
N SER A 777 -30.91 -51.22 34.77
CA SER A 777 -30.14 -51.40 33.55
C SER A 777 -28.65 -51.73 33.71
N ASN A 778 -28.08 -51.39 34.84
CA ASN A 778 -26.70 -51.64 35.21
C ASN A 778 -26.60 -52.77 36.24
N CYS A 779 -27.65 -53.58 36.39
CA CYS A 779 -27.61 -54.78 37.20
C CYS A 779 -27.00 -55.94 36.41
N ASN A 780 -25.93 -56.54 36.92
CA ASN A 780 -25.34 -57.76 36.36
C ASN A 780 -26.20 -59.02 36.61
N LYS A 781 -27.35 -58.88 37.31
CA LYS A 781 -28.32 -59.94 37.63
C LYS A 781 -27.74 -61.15 38.38
N LYS A 782 -26.46 -61.08 38.73
CA LYS A 782 -25.66 -62.13 39.37
C LYS A 782 -24.96 -61.56 40.59
N CYS A 783 -24.84 -62.38 41.62
CA CYS A 783 -24.20 -61.97 42.86
C CYS A 783 -22.68 -61.87 42.71
N SER A 784 -22.11 -60.72 43.08
CA SER A 784 -20.67 -60.43 42.99
C SER A 784 -19.93 -60.55 44.33
N LEU A 785 -20.60 -61.04 45.37
CA LEU A 785 -19.97 -61.35 46.66
C LEU A 785 -19.16 -62.64 46.54
N ARG A 786 -18.21 -62.88 47.45
CA ARG A 786 -17.38 -64.09 47.45
C ARG A 786 -18.23 -65.36 47.48
N VAL A 787 -17.72 -66.45 46.90
CA VAL A 787 -18.32 -67.78 47.04
C VAL A 787 -18.56 -68.08 48.53
N SER A 788 -19.74 -68.62 48.85
CA SER A 788 -20.14 -69.00 50.22
C SER A 788 -20.26 -67.84 51.23
N HIS A 789 -20.57 -66.62 50.79
CA HIS A 789 -20.91 -65.52 51.70
C HIS A 789 -22.25 -65.74 52.44
N LEU A 790 -22.42 -65.09 53.59
CA LEU A 790 -23.64 -65.09 54.41
C LEU A 790 -24.40 -63.77 54.20
N GLY A 791 -25.71 -63.84 53.92
CA GLY A 791 -26.58 -62.66 53.77
C GLY A 791 -27.34 -62.58 52.45
N GLU A 792 -27.98 -61.44 52.18
CA GLU A 792 -28.65 -61.18 50.90
C GLU A 792 -27.63 -61.15 49.74
N HIS A 793 -28.02 -61.72 48.61
CA HIS A 793 -27.23 -61.60 47.38
C HIS A 793 -27.18 -60.13 46.93
N CYS A 794 -26.01 -59.66 46.49
CA CYS A 794 -25.81 -58.30 45.97
C CYS A 794 -25.12 -58.33 44.61
N CYS A 795 -25.52 -57.42 43.72
CA CYS A 795 -24.85 -57.15 42.44
C CYS A 795 -23.61 -56.25 42.64
N ASN A 796 -22.69 -56.24 41.67
CA ASN A 796 -21.47 -55.41 41.68
C ASN A 796 -21.74 -53.90 41.53
N SER A 797 -23.00 -53.50 41.42
CA SER A 797 -23.40 -52.13 41.11
C SER A 797 -23.70 -51.39 42.41
N LEU A 798 -22.91 -50.35 42.71
CA LEU A 798 -23.08 -49.52 43.90
C LEU A 798 -24.41 -48.77 43.92
N ARG A 799 -24.96 -48.46 42.74
CA ARG A 799 -26.26 -47.78 42.58
C ARG A 799 -26.96 -48.32 41.34
N HIS A 800 -28.22 -48.72 41.46
CA HIS A 800 -29.03 -49.25 40.36
C HIS A 800 -29.78 -48.09 39.67
N MET A 801 -29.78 -48.03 38.34
CA MET A 801 -30.34 -46.90 37.56
C MET A 801 -31.66 -47.25 36.87
N CYS A 802 -32.59 -46.28 36.81
CA CYS A 802 -33.92 -46.41 36.22
C CYS A 802 -33.92 -46.77 34.73
N ARG A 803 -33.29 -45.95 33.88
CA ARG A 803 -33.19 -46.10 32.41
C ARG A 803 -34.47 -46.08 31.57
N GLU A 804 -35.61 -45.66 32.12
CA GLU A 804 -36.76 -45.25 31.30
C GLU A 804 -36.43 -44.04 30.42
N GLU A 805 -37.20 -43.79 29.36
CA GLU A 805 -37.00 -42.65 28.44
C GLU A 805 -37.07 -41.30 29.15
N CYS A 806 -36.23 -40.35 28.74
CA CYS A 806 -36.26 -39.00 29.29
C CYS A 806 -37.62 -38.35 29.04
N SER A 807 -38.14 -37.64 30.04
CA SER A 807 -39.44 -36.96 29.91
C SER A 807 -39.44 -35.76 28.94
N LEU A 808 -38.30 -35.40 28.34
CA LEU A 808 -38.23 -34.30 27.38
C LEU A 808 -38.58 -34.83 25.96
N PRO A 809 -39.61 -34.30 25.28
CA PRO A 809 -39.97 -34.74 23.94
C PRO A 809 -38.80 -34.58 22.96
N GLY A 810 -38.49 -35.66 22.22
CA GLY A 810 -37.38 -35.70 21.25
C GLY A 810 -36.00 -35.96 21.87
N CYS A 811 -35.89 -36.18 23.18
CA CYS A 811 -34.66 -36.62 23.84
C CYS A 811 -34.60 -38.15 23.91
N GLU A 812 -33.63 -38.75 23.24
CA GLU A 812 -33.44 -40.22 23.22
C GLU A 812 -32.63 -40.75 24.42
N ASN A 813 -32.28 -39.88 25.37
CA ASN A 813 -31.48 -40.27 26.54
C ASN A 813 -32.32 -41.02 27.57
N ALA A 814 -31.65 -41.86 28.36
CA ALA A 814 -32.27 -42.64 29.41
C ALA A 814 -32.12 -42.01 30.81
N CYS A 815 -33.09 -42.28 31.69
CA CYS A 815 -33.13 -41.80 33.07
C CYS A 815 -31.93 -42.28 33.90
N THR A 816 -31.31 -41.35 34.63
CA THR A 816 -30.18 -41.63 35.52
C THR A 816 -30.52 -41.59 37.01
N VAL A 817 -31.78 -41.35 37.35
CA VAL A 817 -32.26 -41.42 38.73
C VAL A 817 -32.16 -42.86 39.25
N ALA A 818 -31.92 -43.00 40.55
CA ALA A 818 -31.79 -44.30 41.19
C ALA A 818 -33.10 -45.10 41.08
N PHE A 819 -32.98 -46.38 40.74
CA PHE A 819 -34.11 -47.28 40.51
C PHE A 819 -34.99 -47.45 41.76
N ASP A 820 -34.39 -47.36 42.95
CA ASP A 820 -35.06 -47.45 44.25
C ASP A 820 -35.75 -46.15 44.69
N SER A 821 -35.57 -45.05 43.96
CA SER A 821 -36.21 -43.77 44.22
C SER A 821 -37.43 -43.59 43.31
N GLU A 822 -38.64 -43.42 43.88
CA GLU A 822 -39.83 -43.09 43.10
C GLU A 822 -39.72 -41.69 42.45
N HIS A 823 -39.94 -41.60 41.13
CA HIS A 823 -39.92 -40.33 40.38
C HIS A 823 -40.90 -40.35 39.20
N LYS A 824 -41.58 -39.22 38.96
CA LYS A 824 -42.55 -39.05 37.84
C LYS A 824 -41.95 -38.41 36.59
N ARG A 825 -40.90 -37.61 36.76
CA ARG A 825 -40.12 -37.01 35.67
C ARG A 825 -38.80 -37.77 35.56
N HIS A 826 -38.58 -38.39 34.41
CA HIS A 826 -37.38 -39.15 34.10
C HIS A 826 -36.27 -38.21 33.63
N GLU A 827 -35.29 -37.99 34.50
CA GLU A 827 -34.17 -37.07 34.28
C GLU A 827 -32.96 -37.83 33.73
N CYS A 828 -32.52 -37.46 32.53
CA CYS A 828 -31.31 -38.00 31.95
C CYS A 828 -30.07 -37.26 32.48
N HIS A 829 -28.89 -37.61 31.97
CA HIS A 829 -27.63 -36.98 32.37
C HIS A 829 -27.44 -35.57 31.78
N GLU A 830 -28.25 -35.17 30.78
CA GLU A 830 -28.15 -33.82 30.22
C GLU A 830 -28.61 -32.77 31.22
N GLN A 831 -27.82 -31.72 31.36
CA GLN A 831 -28.06 -30.64 32.32
C GLN A 831 -28.41 -29.32 31.63
N PHE A 832 -28.30 -29.24 30.30
CA PHE A 832 -28.47 -28.00 29.55
C PHE A 832 -29.64 -28.09 28.58
N CYS A 833 -30.25 -26.94 28.34
CA CYS A 833 -31.29 -26.77 27.33
C CYS A 833 -30.72 -27.06 25.92
N SER A 834 -31.46 -27.83 25.11
CA SER A 834 -31.08 -28.19 23.75
C SER A 834 -31.47 -27.15 22.69
N VAL A 835 -32.30 -26.17 23.05
CA VAL A 835 -32.80 -25.14 22.15
C VAL A 835 -31.70 -24.13 21.81
N GLN A 836 -31.72 -23.65 20.57
CA GLN A 836 -30.79 -22.61 20.09
C GLN A 836 -31.10 -21.25 20.70
N CYS A 837 -30.09 -20.39 20.72
CA CYS A 837 -30.20 -19.01 21.15
C CYS A 837 -31.23 -18.27 20.30
N SER A 838 -32.10 -17.48 20.94
CA SER A 838 -33.14 -16.69 20.28
C SER A 838 -32.58 -15.47 19.53
N MET A 839 -31.28 -15.20 19.61
CA MET A 839 -30.66 -14.09 18.87
C MET A 839 -30.57 -14.42 17.38
N PRO A 840 -30.98 -13.49 16.47
CA PRO A 840 -30.90 -13.71 15.03
C PRO A 840 -29.49 -14.11 14.58
N GLY A 841 -29.39 -15.17 13.77
CA GLY A 841 -28.12 -15.70 13.27
C GLY A 841 -27.25 -16.45 14.29
N CYS A 842 -27.69 -16.59 15.54
CA CYS A 842 -26.92 -17.29 16.58
C CYS A 842 -27.22 -18.78 16.61
N MET A 843 -26.26 -19.60 16.17
CA MET A 843 -26.38 -21.07 16.17
C MET A 843 -25.96 -21.72 17.52
N ARG A 844 -25.75 -20.93 18.57
CA ARG A 844 -25.31 -21.42 19.89
C ARG A 844 -26.49 -22.00 20.67
N GLN A 845 -26.26 -22.99 21.52
CA GLN A 845 -27.29 -23.51 22.43
C GLN A 845 -27.53 -22.57 23.61
N CYS A 846 -28.72 -22.65 24.18
CA CYS A 846 -29.09 -21.97 25.41
C CYS A 846 -28.17 -22.39 26.58
N SER A 847 -27.70 -21.41 27.37
CA SER A 847 -26.75 -21.65 28.47
C SER A 847 -27.42 -22.06 29.78
N THR A 848 -28.75 -22.08 29.84
CA THR A 848 -29.49 -22.44 31.04
C THR A 848 -29.20 -23.88 31.44
N LYS A 849 -28.79 -24.08 32.70
CA LYS A 849 -28.55 -25.40 33.32
C LYS A 849 -29.86 -26.08 33.72
N ASN A 850 -30.78 -26.18 32.77
CA ASN A 850 -32.00 -26.97 32.91
C ASN A 850 -32.32 -27.62 31.56
N HIS A 851 -32.22 -28.95 31.49
CA HIS A 851 -32.56 -29.71 30.29
C HIS A 851 -34.01 -29.51 29.85
N PHE A 852 -34.92 -29.32 30.82
CA PHE A 852 -36.35 -29.14 30.61
C PHE A 852 -36.77 -27.66 30.44
N HIS A 853 -35.80 -26.74 30.28
CA HIS A 853 -36.07 -25.30 30.13
C HIS A 853 -37.03 -24.99 28.97
N SER A 854 -37.02 -25.79 27.90
CA SER A 854 -37.94 -25.61 26.77
C SER A 854 -39.41 -25.93 27.08
N LEU A 855 -39.69 -26.55 28.23
CA LEU A 855 -41.05 -26.83 28.69
C LEU A 855 -41.63 -25.74 29.60
N GLU A 856 -40.81 -24.74 29.97
CA GLU A 856 -41.25 -23.61 30.78
C GLU A 856 -42.03 -22.61 29.91
N ALA A 857 -43.14 -22.09 30.42
CA ALA A 857 -43.89 -21.03 29.75
C ALA A 857 -43.03 -19.75 29.69
N ASP A 858 -43.02 -19.06 28.55
CA ASP A 858 -42.24 -17.84 28.29
C ASP A 858 -40.71 -17.99 28.40
N ALA A 859 -40.18 -19.22 28.28
CA ALA A 859 -38.75 -19.48 28.31
C ALA A 859 -37.97 -18.66 27.27
N GLN A 860 -37.00 -17.87 27.73
CA GLN A 860 -36.11 -17.11 26.85
C GLN A 860 -34.79 -17.85 26.68
N HIS A 861 -34.50 -18.27 25.45
CA HIS A 861 -33.32 -19.08 25.15
C HIS A 861 -32.14 -18.19 24.80
N PHE A 862 -31.38 -17.72 25.78
CA PHE A 862 -30.13 -17.01 25.52
C PHE A 862 -28.91 -17.90 25.70
N CYS A 863 -27.88 -17.65 24.90
CA CYS A 863 -26.53 -18.12 25.21
C CYS A 863 -25.86 -17.14 26.18
N SER A 864 -24.79 -17.58 26.85
CA SER A 864 -24.08 -16.79 27.86
C SER A 864 -23.09 -15.77 27.27
N ASN A 865 -23.22 -15.42 26.00
CA ASN A 865 -22.31 -14.51 25.31
C ASN A 865 -23.07 -13.27 24.83
N GLU A 866 -22.34 -12.18 24.70
CA GLU A 866 -22.81 -10.97 24.05
C GLU A 866 -22.96 -11.19 22.53
N HIS A 867 -23.75 -10.32 21.89
CA HIS A 867 -24.01 -10.36 20.45
C HIS A 867 -23.81 -8.98 19.82
N PRO A 868 -23.30 -8.90 18.59
CA PRO A 868 -23.24 -7.63 17.86
C PRO A 868 -24.65 -7.11 17.61
N CYS A 869 -24.85 -5.81 17.75
CA CYS A 869 -26.09 -5.16 17.38
C CYS A 869 -26.24 -5.13 15.85
N ALA A 870 -27.42 -5.50 15.35
CA ALA A 870 -27.74 -5.41 13.92
C ALA A 870 -28.36 -4.06 13.52
N GLY A 871 -28.52 -3.14 14.48
CA GLY A 871 -29.01 -1.79 14.23
C GLY A 871 -28.02 -0.97 13.40
N VAL A 872 -28.55 0.02 12.69
CA VAL A 872 -27.75 1.05 12.00
C VAL A 872 -27.65 2.30 12.86
N CYS A 873 -26.64 3.13 12.62
CA CYS A 873 -26.44 4.35 13.40
C CYS A 873 -27.66 5.30 13.33
N GLU A 874 -28.16 5.71 14.49
CA GLU A 874 -29.30 6.62 14.69
C GLU A 874 -28.88 8.08 14.87
N ALA A 875 -27.58 8.38 14.85
CA ALA A 875 -27.10 9.75 14.96
C ALA A 875 -27.51 10.58 13.72
N PRO A 876 -27.85 11.87 13.91
CA PRO A 876 -28.28 12.73 12.82
C PRO A 876 -27.11 13.10 11.90
N GLY A 877 -27.41 13.50 10.65
CA GLY A 877 -26.41 13.65 9.59
C GLY A 877 -26.19 12.33 8.84
N VAL A 878 -25.14 12.18 8.03
CA VAL A 878 -24.76 10.96 7.29
C VAL A 878 -23.44 10.44 7.89
N CYS A 879 -23.32 9.13 8.15
CA CYS A 879 -22.11 8.58 8.78
C CYS A 879 -20.90 8.68 7.83
N ASN A 880 -21.10 8.34 6.55
CA ASN A 880 -20.08 8.50 5.52
C ASN A 880 -20.75 8.77 4.16
N VAL A 881 -20.12 9.61 3.34
CA VAL A 881 -20.54 9.81 1.96
C VAL A 881 -19.62 8.97 1.08
N VAL A 882 -20.17 7.89 0.52
CA VAL A 882 -19.41 7.00 -0.37
C VAL A 882 -19.45 7.59 -1.76
N THR A 883 -18.28 7.82 -2.34
CA THR A 883 -18.13 8.23 -3.73
C THR A 883 -17.69 7.00 -4.53
N GLU A 884 -18.59 6.47 -5.35
CA GLU A 884 -18.29 5.40 -6.30
C GLU A 884 -17.78 6.01 -7.60
N LEU A 885 -16.61 5.54 -8.05
CA LEU A 885 -16.03 5.96 -9.30
C LEU A 885 -16.46 5.02 -10.40
N LEU A 886 -17.24 5.57 -11.32
CA LEU A 886 -17.63 4.82 -12.51
C LEU A 886 -16.59 5.01 -13.63
N ARG A 887 -15.86 6.14 -13.67
CA ARG A 887 -14.90 6.54 -14.75
C ARG A 887 -15.28 5.97 -16.11
N GLN A 888 -16.56 6.10 -16.44
CA GLN A 888 -17.11 5.64 -17.67
C GLN A 888 -17.08 6.85 -18.59
N THR A 889 -16.33 6.74 -19.68
CA THR A 889 -16.63 7.53 -20.87
C THR A 889 -18.03 7.13 -21.30
N ARG A 890 -19.00 8.00 -21.01
CA ARG A 890 -20.39 7.78 -21.38
C ARG A 890 -20.63 8.48 -22.71
N HIS A 891 -21.44 7.85 -23.53
CA HIS A 891 -21.93 8.49 -24.74
C HIS A 891 -23.16 9.31 -24.42
N PHE A 892 -23.09 10.60 -24.72
CA PHE A 892 -24.25 11.46 -24.76
C PHE A 892 -24.90 11.32 -26.14
N HIS A 893 -26.07 10.69 -26.18
CA HIS A 893 -26.89 10.62 -27.38
C HIS A 893 -27.98 11.71 -27.33
N GLY A 894 -27.65 12.88 -27.87
CA GLY A 894 -28.60 13.97 -28.09
C GLY A 894 -29.27 13.87 -29.47
N LYS A 895 -30.27 14.73 -29.69
CA LYS A 895 -30.95 14.88 -30.98
C LYS A 895 -30.06 15.52 -32.05
N ARG A 896 -29.08 16.35 -31.64
CA ARG A 896 -28.23 17.14 -32.53
C ARG A 896 -26.74 16.83 -32.41
N GLY A 897 -26.27 16.47 -31.21
CA GLY A 897 -24.89 16.08 -30.95
C GLY A 897 -24.81 14.67 -30.39
N ASP A 898 -23.80 13.93 -30.84
CA ASP A 898 -23.40 12.65 -30.29
C ASP A 898 -21.92 12.75 -29.93
N PHE A 899 -21.59 12.59 -28.65
CA PHE A 899 -20.21 12.74 -28.17
C PHE A 899 -19.98 11.98 -26.87
N GLU A 900 -18.71 11.68 -26.64
CA GLU A 900 -18.23 11.08 -25.41
C GLU A 900 -17.99 12.15 -24.35
N TYR A 901 -18.33 11.84 -23.11
CA TYR A 901 -18.01 12.68 -21.96
C TYR A 901 -17.65 11.82 -20.75
N ASP A 902 -16.79 12.37 -19.89
CA ASP A 902 -16.38 11.68 -18.68
C ASP A 902 -17.46 11.80 -17.61
N PHE A 903 -17.96 10.66 -17.17
CA PHE A 903 -18.82 10.57 -16.00
C PHE A 903 -17.98 10.12 -14.80
N VAL A 904 -17.73 11.06 -13.90
CA VAL A 904 -16.66 10.94 -12.91
C VAL A 904 -17.08 10.07 -11.72
N SER A 905 -18.21 10.39 -11.07
CA SER A 905 -18.61 9.68 -9.85
C SER A 905 -20.10 9.78 -9.48
N GLU A 906 -20.54 8.84 -8.63
CA GLU A 906 -21.82 8.84 -7.94
C GLU A 906 -21.61 8.87 -6.43
N GLN A 907 -22.42 9.67 -5.72
CA GLN A 907 -22.36 9.75 -4.26
C GLN A 907 -23.59 9.11 -3.64
N SER A 908 -23.36 8.23 -2.69
CA SER A 908 -24.39 7.57 -1.88
C SER A 908 -24.16 7.84 -0.40
N GLU A 909 -25.24 7.78 0.38
CA GLU A 909 -25.09 7.79 1.83
C GLU A 909 -24.76 6.38 2.31
N ASP A 910 -23.84 6.29 3.25
CA ASP A 910 -23.53 5.08 3.98
C ASP A 910 -23.86 5.26 5.46
N ARG A 911 -24.74 4.39 5.95
CA ARG A 911 -25.19 4.31 7.33
C ARG A 911 -24.45 3.15 7.98
N LYS A 912 -23.39 3.48 8.72
CA LYS A 912 -22.59 2.48 9.42
C LYS A 912 -23.43 1.72 10.46
N GLY A 913 -23.09 0.44 10.64
CA GLY A 913 -23.70 -0.43 11.64
C GLY A 913 -23.38 0.02 13.07
N CYS A 914 -24.22 -0.37 14.02
CA CYS A 914 -24.00 -0.06 15.42
C CYS A 914 -22.78 -0.81 15.97
N CYS A 915 -21.90 -0.11 16.69
CA CYS A 915 -20.71 -0.67 17.31
C CYS A 915 -20.94 -1.20 18.74
N LEU A 916 -22.17 -1.11 19.27
CA LEU A 916 -22.50 -1.55 20.62
C LEU A 916 -22.89 -3.03 20.68
N MET A 917 -22.60 -3.65 21.82
CA MET A 917 -22.93 -5.05 22.09
C MET A 917 -24.25 -5.17 22.83
N ILE A 918 -25.07 -6.12 22.40
CA ILE A 918 -26.24 -6.57 23.14
C ILE A 918 -25.73 -7.42 24.32
N PRO A 919 -25.94 -6.97 25.58
CA PRO A 919 -25.50 -7.72 26.75
C PRO A 919 -26.04 -9.15 26.77
N SER A 920 -25.29 -10.07 27.38
CA SER A 920 -25.76 -11.44 27.57
C SER A 920 -27.15 -11.45 28.24
N PHE A 921 -28.02 -12.36 27.81
CA PHE A 921 -29.39 -12.50 28.32
C PHE A 921 -30.35 -11.34 28.03
N THR A 922 -30.00 -10.46 27.09
CA THR A 922 -30.86 -9.37 26.61
C THR A 922 -31.06 -9.44 25.10
N ARG A 923 -32.08 -8.76 24.57
CA ARG A 923 -32.37 -8.71 23.11
C ARG A 923 -31.78 -7.47 22.44
N GLU A 924 -31.56 -6.40 23.21
CA GLU A 924 -31.13 -5.09 22.73
C GLU A 924 -30.18 -4.48 23.77
N HIS A 925 -29.29 -3.59 23.35
CA HIS A 925 -28.49 -2.77 24.27
C HIS A 925 -29.27 -1.51 24.67
N SER A 926 -28.85 -0.84 25.75
CA SER A 926 -29.44 0.44 26.14
C SER A 926 -28.87 1.60 25.32
N GLY A 927 -29.66 2.67 25.15
CA GLY A 927 -29.25 3.89 24.45
C GLY A 927 -29.36 3.81 22.92
N PRO A 928 -29.07 4.93 22.22
CA PRO A 928 -29.18 5.00 20.77
C PRO A 928 -28.12 4.16 20.07
N HIS A 929 -28.41 3.74 18.84
CA HIS A 929 -27.45 3.05 18.00
C HIS A 929 -26.38 4.02 17.49
N VAL A 930 -25.12 3.79 17.90
CA VAL A 930 -23.97 4.59 17.46
C VAL A 930 -22.96 3.72 16.71
N HIS A 931 -22.25 4.29 15.74
CA HIS A 931 -21.23 3.58 14.97
C HIS A 931 -19.80 3.80 15.50
N SER A 932 -19.58 4.71 16.44
CA SER A 932 -18.30 4.87 17.12
C SER A 932 -18.55 5.26 18.58
N THR A 933 -17.68 4.79 19.48
CA THR A 933 -17.64 5.23 20.87
C THR A 933 -16.88 6.54 21.05
N ASN A 934 -16.20 7.03 20.01
CA ASN A 934 -15.54 8.32 20.02
C ASN A 934 -16.61 9.42 19.95
N THR A 935 -16.60 10.31 20.95
CA THR A 935 -17.54 11.44 21.02
C THR A 935 -17.27 12.52 19.98
N ASN A 936 -16.08 12.53 19.36
CA ASN A 936 -15.69 13.46 18.31
C ASN A 936 -15.99 12.94 16.89
N VAL A 937 -16.68 11.80 16.74
CA VAL A 937 -17.00 11.27 15.42
C VAL A 937 -17.89 12.24 14.64
N VAL A 938 -17.41 12.67 13.47
CA VAL A 938 -18.11 13.63 12.63
C VAL A 938 -19.13 12.90 11.77
N HIS A 939 -20.39 13.29 11.87
CA HIS A 939 -21.43 12.97 10.89
C HIS A 939 -21.54 14.13 9.91
N TYR A 940 -21.72 13.83 8.63
CA TYR A 940 -21.78 14.83 7.56
C TYR A 940 -23.21 15.36 7.36
N CYS A 941 -23.32 16.55 6.79
CA CYS A 941 -24.59 17.13 6.43
C CYS A 941 -25.29 16.31 5.33
N ASN A 942 -26.60 16.09 5.47
CA ASN A 942 -27.41 15.29 4.54
C ASN A 942 -28.04 16.12 3.41
N ILE A 943 -27.72 17.41 3.32
CA ILE A 943 -28.17 18.30 2.24
C ILE A 943 -27.33 18.07 0.98
N ARG A 944 -27.97 18.14 -0.19
CA ARG A 944 -27.35 17.92 -1.50
C ARG A 944 -27.47 19.14 -2.39
N CYS A 945 -26.49 19.32 -3.27
CA CYS A 945 -26.52 20.37 -4.28
C CYS A 945 -27.68 20.12 -5.26
N PRO A 946 -28.55 21.11 -5.54
CA PRO A 946 -29.71 20.93 -6.41
C PRO A 946 -29.35 20.61 -7.86
N ASP A 947 -28.14 20.97 -8.32
CA ASP A 947 -27.71 20.77 -9.71
C ASP A 947 -26.99 19.43 -9.94
N CYS A 948 -25.98 19.13 -9.11
CA CYS A 948 -25.15 17.93 -9.27
C CYS A 948 -25.55 16.76 -8.36
N ASP A 949 -26.43 16.96 -7.38
CA ASP A 949 -26.88 15.96 -6.39
C ASP A 949 -25.76 15.48 -5.43
N TYR A 950 -24.65 16.21 -5.33
CA TYR A 950 -23.53 15.87 -4.42
C TYR A 950 -23.84 16.34 -3.00
N TYR A 951 -23.44 15.54 -2.01
CA TYR A 951 -23.66 15.85 -0.59
C TYR A 951 -22.76 16.99 -0.12
N CYS A 952 -23.27 17.75 0.83
CA CYS A 952 -22.47 18.67 1.63
C CYS A 952 -21.42 17.89 2.43
N GLN A 953 -20.17 18.35 2.38
CA GLN A 953 -19.03 17.71 3.04
C GLN A 953 -18.73 18.28 4.43
N LEU A 954 -19.56 19.21 4.92
CA LEU A 954 -19.43 19.81 6.24
C LEU A 954 -20.11 18.97 7.34
N PRO A 955 -19.71 19.12 8.62
CA PRO A 955 -20.36 18.46 9.73
C PRO A 955 -21.86 18.75 9.82
N TYR A 956 -22.65 17.77 10.26
CA TYR A 956 -24.06 17.95 10.50
C TYR A 956 -24.31 19.10 11.50
N GLY A 957 -25.27 19.96 11.18
CA GLY A 957 -25.58 21.14 11.99
C GLY A 957 -24.58 22.30 11.84
N HIS A 958 -23.70 22.28 10.83
CA HIS A 958 -22.86 23.43 10.50
C HIS A 958 -23.70 24.70 10.23
N ALA A 959 -23.15 25.86 10.56
CA ALA A 959 -23.73 27.16 10.22
C ALA A 959 -23.25 27.64 8.84
N GLY A 960 -24.03 28.51 8.18
CA GLY A 960 -23.70 29.07 6.87
C GLY A 960 -24.03 28.16 5.69
N SER A 961 -23.53 28.52 4.51
CA SER A 961 -23.80 27.82 3.25
C SER A 961 -23.19 26.41 3.24
N HIS A 962 -23.86 25.49 2.55
CA HIS A 962 -23.39 24.13 2.31
C HIS A 962 -22.19 24.13 1.35
N ASN A 963 -21.26 23.20 1.52
CA ASN A 963 -20.05 23.13 0.70
C ASN A 963 -19.85 21.73 0.13
N THR A 964 -19.52 21.64 -1.14
CA THR A 964 -19.22 20.37 -1.84
C THR A 964 -18.29 20.65 -3.01
N VAL A 965 -17.61 19.61 -3.50
CA VAL A 965 -16.67 19.72 -4.64
C VAL A 965 -17.37 19.89 -6.00
N HIS A 966 -18.69 19.74 -6.02
CA HIS A 966 -19.55 19.73 -7.20
C HIS A 966 -19.11 18.72 -8.28
N GLY A 967 -19.99 18.45 -9.23
CA GLY A 967 -19.73 17.44 -10.27
C GLY A 967 -20.62 17.63 -11.48
N ASN A 968 -20.82 16.56 -12.24
CA ASN A 968 -21.73 16.54 -13.37
C ASN A 968 -23.15 17.01 -12.96
N MET A 969 -23.76 17.92 -13.71
CA MET A 969 -25.06 18.52 -13.39
C MET A 969 -26.23 17.57 -13.72
N LYS A 970 -26.43 16.57 -12.87
CA LYS A 970 -27.39 15.47 -13.05
C LYS A 970 -28.85 15.91 -13.04
N LYS A 971 -29.17 17.04 -12.41
CA LYS A 971 -30.54 17.52 -12.20
C LYS A 971 -30.93 18.69 -13.10
N THR A 972 -30.03 19.12 -13.99
CA THR A 972 -30.25 20.31 -14.83
C THR A 972 -30.63 19.94 -16.27
N LYS A 973 -31.26 20.89 -16.96
CA LYS A 973 -31.61 20.80 -18.37
C LYS A 973 -31.30 22.12 -19.07
N PHE A 974 -30.94 22.03 -20.34
CA PHE A 974 -30.70 23.21 -21.14
C PHE A 974 -32.00 23.92 -21.51
N VAL A 975 -32.01 25.24 -21.31
CA VAL A 975 -33.11 26.13 -21.66
C VAL A 975 -32.55 27.26 -22.53
N ALA A 976 -33.18 27.52 -23.68
CA ALA A 976 -32.76 28.53 -24.64
C ALA A 976 -33.96 29.05 -25.47
N GLU A 977 -33.83 30.25 -26.03
CA GLU A 977 -34.84 30.83 -26.92
C GLU A 977 -34.85 30.11 -28.28
N MET A 978 -33.67 29.75 -28.77
CA MET A 978 -33.50 28.92 -29.96
C MET A 978 -33.54 27.44 -29.60
N GLU A 979 -33.97 26.61 -30.55
CA GLU A 979 -34.01 25.15 -30.37
C GLU A 979 -32.60 24.55 -30.34
N ASP A 980 -31.72 25.05 -31.21
CA ASP A 980 -30.32 24.63 -31.33
C ASP A 980 -29.44 25.39 -30.34
N ILE A 981 -28.61 24.65 -29.59
CA ILE A 981 -27.69 25.18 -28.58
C ILE A 981 -26.28 24.69 -28.92
N ASP A 982 -25.38 25.63 -29.21
CA ASP A 982 -23.95 25.35 -29.39
C ASP A 982 -23.21 25.84 -28.14
N PHE A 983 -22.57 24.93 -27.42
CA PHE A 983 -21.82 25.22 -26.20
C PHE A 983 -20.40 24.68 -26.34
N GLN A 984 -19.45 25.60 -26.56
CA GLN A 984 -18.08 25.25 -26.99
C GLN A 984 -18.13 24.31 -28.21
N ASP A 985 -17.49 23.15 -28.12
CA ASP A 985 -17.46 22.14 -29.19
C ASP A 985 -18.66 21.18 -29.14
N ARG A 986 -19.53 21.29 -28.12
CA ARG A 986 -20.67 20.40 -27.87
C ARG A 986 -21.97 21.00 -28.36
N LYS A 987 -22.83 20.16 -28.92
CA LYS A 987 -24.10 20.58 -29.54
C LYS A 987 -25.27 19.92 -28.84
N TYR A 988 -26.18 20.76 -28.36
CA TYR A 988 -27.39 20.36 -27.64
C TYR A 988 -28.65 20.87 -28.35
N VAL A 989 -29.79 20.33 -27.93
CA VAL A 989 -31.12 20.85 -28.21
C VAL A 989 -31.80 21.27 -26.92
N ARG A 990 -32.65 22.29 -26.98
CA ARG A 990 -33.50 22.73 -25.88
C ARG A 990 -34.22 21.56 -25.19
N GLY A 991 -34.09 21.51 -23.86
CA GLY A 991 -34.70 20.49 -23.00
C GLY A 991 -33.83 19.25 -22.74
N GLU A 992 -32.67 19.13 -23.38
CA GLU A 992 -31.71 18.05 -23.12
C GLU A 992 -30.99 18.21 -21.78
N SER A 993 -30.46 17.11 -21.26
CA SER A 993 -29.83 17.04 -19.94
C SER A 993 -28.48 17.75 -19.89
N GLY A 994 -28.19 18.44 -18.79
CA GLY A 994 -26.89 19.04 -18.49
C GLY A 994 -25.86 18.05 -17.93
N VAL A 995 -26.15 16.75 -17.88
CA VAL A 995 -25.30 15.72 -17.23
C VAL A 995 -23.87 15.64 -17.79
N ALA A 996 -23.65 16.05 -19.04
CA ALA A 996 -22.32 16.07 -19.64
C ALA A 996 -21.45 17.25 -19.15
N GLU A 997 -22.06 18.24 -18.51
CA GLU A 997 -21.43 19.45 -18.01
C GLU A 997 -21.28 19.41 -16.48
N MET A 998 -20.28 20.13 -15.95
CA MET A 998 -20.03 20.25 -14.50
C MET A 998 -20.36 21.66 -14.02
N CYS A 999 -20.79 21.82 -12.75
CA CYS A 999 -21.28 23.12 -12.23
C CYS A 999 -20.30 24.29 -12.47
N ALA A 1000 -19.04 24.15 -12.05
CA ALA A 1000 -18.03 25.21 -12.16
C ALA A 1000 -17.66 25.49 -13.63
N MET A 1001 -17.39 24.43 -14.40
CA MET A 1001 -16.97 24.53 -15.80
C MET A 1001 -18.04 25.17 -16.67
N HIS A 1002 -19.31 24.86 -16.41
CA HIS A 1002 -20.42 25.49 -17.12
C HIS A 1002 -20.44 27.00 -16.91
N CYS A 1003 -20.30 27.45 -15.67
CA CYS A 1003 -20.30 28.88 -15.33
C CYS A 1003 -19.09 29.61 -15.93
N ARG A 1004 -17.90 29.03 -15.79
CA ARG A 1004 -16.65 29.55 -16.39
C ARG A 1004 -16.77 29.75 -17.90
N ALA A 1005 -17.31 28.75 -18.60
CA ALA A 1005 -17.48 28.81 -20.05
C ALA A 1005 -18.53 29.83 -20.51
N ARG A 1006 -19.53 30.16 -19.68
CA ARG A 1006 -20.48 31.25 -19.96
C ARG A 1006 -19.84 32.62 -19.80
N GLY A 1007 -18.99 32.77 -18.81
CA GLY A 1007 -18.20 33.98 -18.58
C GLY A 1007 -19.05 35.16 -18.10
N ARG A 1008 -18.69 36.35 -18.58
CA ARG A 1008 -19.19 37.65 -18.11
C ARG A 1008 -20.72 37.73 -18.06
N GLY A 1009 -21.29 38.22 -16.96
CA GLY A 1009 -22.69 38.62 -16.81
C GLY A 1009 -23.74 37.52 -16.91
N HIS A 1010 -23.34 36.25 -16.96
CA HIS A 1010 -24.27 35.16 -17.15
C HIS A 1010 -25.26 35.02 -15.97
N THR A 1011 -26.41 34.42 -16.26
CA THR A 1011 -27.53 34.30 -15.32
C THR A 1011 -27.96 32.85 -15.19
N HIS A 1012 -28.50 32.52 -14.02
CA HIS A 1012 -29.13 31.23 -13.73
C HIS A 1012 -30.65 31.34 -13.77
N LEU A 1013 -31.31 30.27 -14.17
CA LEU A 1013 -32.76 30.20 -14.22
C LEU A 1013 -33.26 29.23 -13.15
N ILE A 1014 -34.17 29.69 -12.29
CA ILE A 1014 -34.80 28.85 -11.27
C ILE A 1014 -36.33 28.85 -11.43
N PRO A 1015 -37.04 27.78 -11.04
CA PRO A 1015 -38.48 27.83 -10.88
C PRO A 1015 -38.88 28.87 -9.84
N CYS A 1016 -39.84 29.73 -10.18
CA CYS A 1016 -40.33 30.75 -9.26
C CYS A 1016 -41.07 30.09 -8.08
N PRO A 1017 -40.69 30.36 -6.81
CA PRO A 1017 -41.26 29.69 -5.64
C PRO A 1017 -42.70 30.15 -5.31
N GLU A 1018 -43.10 31.36 -5.73
CA GLU A 1018 -44.44 31.90 -5.49
C GLU A 1018 -45.31 31.86 -6.75
N ILE A 1019 -46.21 30.86 -6.83
CA ILE A 1019 -47.23 30.80 -7.90
C ILE A 1019 -48.41 31.67 -7.48
N GLY A 1020 -48.42 32.93 -7.93
CA GLY A 1020 -49.59 33.80 -7.79
C GLY A 1020 -50.83 33.25 -8.50
N VAL A 1021 -52.02 33.78 -8.18
CA VAL A 1021 -53.33 33.29 -8.66
C VAL A 1021 -53.47 33.33 -10.20
N ASP A 1022 -52.69 34.19 -10.87
CA ASP A 1022 -52.60 34.28 -12.34
C ASP A 1022 -51.36 33.59 -12.94
N GLY A 1023 -50.54 32.89 -12.14
CA GLY A 1023 -49.29 32.28 -12.60
C GLY A 1023 -48.19 33.28 -12.95
N CYS A 1024 -48.19 34.47 -12.35
CA CYS A 1024 -47.12 35.47 -12.45
C CYS A 1024 -46.81 35.99 -11.04
N CYS A 1025 -45.54 35.94 -10.63
CA CYS A 1025 -45.07 36.62 -9.42
C CYS A 1025 -44.77 38.08 -9.77
N THR A 1026 -45.30 39.03 -9.01
CA THR A 1026 -45.09 40.48 -9.23
C THR A 1026 -44.15 41.10 -8.19
N GLY A 1027 -43.62 40.31 -7.26
CA GLY A 1027 -42.68 40.78 -6.24
C GLY A 1027 -41.23 40.69 -6.71
N LYS A 1028 -40.38 41.67 -6.36
CA LYS A 1028 -38.94 41.45 -6.26
C LYS A 1028 -38.72 40.51 -5.08
N LEU A 1029 -38.57 39.20 -5.35
CA LEU A 1029 -38.36 38.19 -4.30
C LEU A 1029 -36.96 38.31 -3.67
N TYR A 1030 -35.94 38.64 -4.47
CA TYR A 1030 -34.53 38.73 -4.07
C TYR A 1030 -33.81 39.84 -4.85
N ASP A 1031 -32.79 40.44 -4.25
CA ASP A 1031 -31.89 41.38 -4.95
C ASP A 1031 -31.00 40.61 -5.94
N GLY A 1032 -30.83 41.13 -7.15
CA GLY A 1032 -30.20 40.40 -8.27
C GLY A 1032 -31.08 39.35 -8.97
N ALA A 1033 -32.38 39.25 -8.63
CA ALA A 1033 -33.34 38.40 -9.31
C ALA A 1033 -34.36 39.20 -10.13
N ARG A 1034 -34.78 38.65 -11.28
CA ARG A 1034 -35.83 39.18 -12.14
C ARG A 1034 -36.79 38.07 -12.57
N HIS A 1035 -38.07 38.28 -12.34
CA HIS A 1035 -39.12 37.39 -12.87
C HIS A 1035 -39.19 37.47 -14.40
N LEU A 1036 -39.21 36.32 -15.07
CA LEU A 1036 -39.39 36.25 -16.51
C LEU A 1036 -40.85 36.45 -16.90
N SER A 1037 -41.10 37.18 -18.00
CA SER A 1037 -42.48 37.33 -18.51
C SER A 1037 -43.01 36.00 -19.03
N LYS A 1038 -44.34 35.86 -19.06
CA LYS A 1038 -44.99 34.68 -19.65
C LYS A 1038 -44.60 34.48 -21.12
N GLU A 1039 -44.39 35.55 -21.89
CA GLU A 1039 -43.90 35.40 -23.27
C GLU A 1039 -42.46 34.86 -23.28
N LYS A 1040 -41.56 35.38 -22.43
CA LYS A 1040 -40.18 34.90 -22.37
C LYS A 1040 -40.11 33.43 -21.93
N CYS A 1041 -40.92 33.00 -20.95
CA CYS A 1041 -41.02 31.58 -20.58
C CYS A 1041 -41.50 30.70 -21.75
N LYS A 1042 -42.48 31.17 -22.53
CA LYS A 1042 -42.93 30.46 -23.75
C LYS A 1042 -41.83 30.37 -24.81
N LEU A 1043 -41.06 31.43 -25.01
CA LEU A 1043 -39.91 31.44 -25.95
C LEU A 1043 -38.83 30.45 -25.51
N LEU A 1044 -38.60 30.33 -24.20
CA LEU A 1044 -37.71 29.35 -23.59
C LEU A 1044 -38.27 27.91 -23.58
N GLY A 1045 -39.49 27.69 -24.10
CA GLY A 1045 -40.10 26.36 -24.18
C GLY A 1045 -40.51 25.76 -22.84
N VAL A 1046 -40.71 26.59 -21.81
CA VAL A 1046 -41.07 26.18 -20.45
C VAL A 1046 -42.45 26.72 -20.06
N ASN A 1047 -43.26 25.85 -19.46
CA ASN A 1047 -44.62 26.19 -19.00
C ASN A 1047 -44.68 26.65 -17.54
N THR A 1048 -43.57 26.51 -16.81
CA THR A 1048 -43.43 26.93 -15.41
C THR A 1048 -42.85 28.35 -15.37
N PRO A 1049 -43.40 29.26 -14.54
CA PRO A 1049 -42.78 30.56 -14.30
C PRO A 1049 -41.35 30.40 -13.76
N LEU A 1050 -40.41 31.15 -14.35
CA LEU A 1050 -39.00 31.12 -13.96
C LEU A 1050 -38.53 32.50 -13.50
N ASP A 1051 -37.60 32.50 -12.56
CA ASP A 1051 -36.82 33.67 -12.19
C ASP A 1051 -35.41 33.57 -12.78
N GLU A 1052 -34.94 34.69 -13.33
CA GLU A 1052 -33.57 34.88 -13.82
C GLU A 1052 -32.77 35.56 -12.71
N MET A 1053 -31.72 34.89 -12.25
CA MET A 1053 -30.86 35.35 -11.15
C MET A 1053 -29.45 35.61 -11.66
N THR A 1054 -28.79 36.61 -11.09
CA THR A 1054 -27.33 36.75 -11.22
C THR A 1054 -26.62 35.55 -10.60
N HIS A 1055 -25.35 35.35 -10.97
CA HIS A 1055 -24.53 34.27 -10.45
C HIS A 1055 -24.46 34.25 -8.91
N ASP A 1056 -24.12 35.39 -8.30
CA ASP A 1056 -23.99 35.50 -6.84
C ASP A 1056 -25.32 35.21 -6.12
N THR A 1057 -26.41 35.82 -6.60
CA THR A 1057 -27.75 35.62 -6.02
C THR A 1057 -28.20 34.16 -6.13
N TYR A 1058 -27.82 33.46 -7.20
CA TYR A 1058 -28.16 32.04 -7.37
C TYR A 1058 -27.52 31.17 -6.28
N TRP A 1059 -26.21 31.30 -6.05
CA TRP A 1059 -25.48 30.50 -5.05
C TRP A 1059 -25.93 30.81 -3.62
N GLU A 1060 -26.24 32.08 -3.33
CA GLU A 1060 -26.88 32.46 -2.07
C GLU A 1060 -28.26 31.83 -1.91
N TYR A 1061 -29.09 31.86 -2.97
CA TYR A 1061 -30.44 31.31 -2.95
C TYR A 1061 -30.45 29.80 -2.67
N ILE A 1062 -29.60 29.03 -3.36
CA ILE A 1062 -29.50 27.59 -3.12
C ILE A 1062 -28.73 27.25 -1.83
N SER A 1063 -28.19 28.26 -1.15
CA SER A 1063 -27.42 28.13 0.09
C SER A 1063 -26.21 27.20 -0.05
N PHE A 1064 -25.51 27.26 -1.19
CA PHE A 1064 -24.25 26.55 -1.42
C PHE A 1064 -23.10 27.53 -1.65
N VAL A 1065 -21.90 27.12 -1.25
CA VAL A 1065 -20.66 27.83 -1.61
C VAL A 1065 -20.47 27.70 -3.11
N ASP A 1066 -20.25 28.86 -3.73
CA ASP A 1066 -19.94 29.00 -5.15
C ASP A 1066 -18.61 28.28 -5.46
N PRO A 1067 -18.60 27.33 -6.43
CA PRO A 1067 -17.39 26.62 -6.83
C PRO A 1067 -16.47 27.42 -7.74
N CYS A 1068 -16.85 28.63 -8.18
CA CYS A 1068 -16.04 29.48 -9.03
C CYS A 1068 -15.16 30.45 -8.20
N GLU A 1069 -14.01 30.80 -8.76
CA GLU A 1069 -13.00 31.60 -8.09
C GLU A 1069 -13.39 33.08 -7.96
N GLU A 1070 -12.76 33.81 -7.04
CA GLU A 1070 -13.08 35.22 -6.79
C GLU A 1070 -12.90 36.11 -8.03
N ASP A 1071 -11.84 35.90 -8.81
CA ASP A 1071 -11.57 36.62 -10.06
C ASP A 1071 -12.60 36.28 -11.15
N GLU A 1072 -13.04 35.03 -11.21
CA GLU A 1072 -14.12 34.61 -12.11
C GLU A 1072 -15.45 35.28 -11.74
N ARG A 1073 -15.78 35.31 -10.46
CA ARG A 1073 -16.99 35.97 -9.94
C ARG A 1073 -16.98 37.47 -10.19
N GLU A 1074 -15.81 38.12 -10.05
CA GLU A 1074 -15.66 39.52 -10.45
C GLU A 1074 -15.99 39.73 -11.93
N ILE A 1075 -15.59 38.82 -12.81
CA ILE A 1075 -15.94 38.85 -14.24
C ILE A 1075 -17.43 38.59 -14.44
N PHE A 1076 -18.01 37.62 -13.74
CA PHE A 1076 -19.44 37.28 -13.83
C PHE A 1076 -20.33 38.43 -13.37
N ALA A 1077 -19.90 39.21 -12.38
CA ALA A 1077 -20.62 40.39 -11.90
C ALA A 1077 -20.67 41.56 -12.92
N LEU A 1078 -19.81 41.54 -13.95
CA LEU A 1078 -19.82 42.57 -14.99
C LEU A 1078 -21.01 42.40 -15.95
N CYS A 1079 -21.46 43.50 -16.56
CA CYS A 1079 -22.53 43.48 -17.55
C CYS A 1079 -22.22 42.57 -18.76
N ASN A 1080 -23.23 41.82 -19.24
CA ASN A 1080 -23.16 41.01 -20.47
C ASN A 1080 -22.74 41.78 -21.73
N HIS A 1081 -22.86 43.11 -21.75
CA HIS A 1081 -22.50 43.94 -22.90
C HIS A 1081 -21.09 44.52 -22.78
N ILE A 1082 -20.22 44.23 -23.75
CA ILE A 1082 -18.91 44.88 -23.88
C ILE A 1082 -19.12 46.22 -24.59
N ALA A 1083 -19.02 47.32 -23.84
CA ALA A 1083 -19.01 48.65 -24.44
C ALA A 1083 -17.69 48.83 -25.21
N LYS A 1084 -17.75 48.99 -26.54
CA LYS A 1084 -16.61 49.39 -27.36
C LYS A 1084 -16.38 50.89 -27.21
N GLY A 1085 -15.57 51.28 -26.24
CA GLY A 1085 -15.11 52.66 -26.10
C GLY A 1085 -14.07 52.81 -24.99
N ASP A 1086 -12.88 53.28 -25.36
CA ASP A 1086 -11.93 53.84 -24.41
C ASP A 1086 -12.58 55.05 -23.74
N ILE A 1087 -12.41 55.18 -22.43
CA ILE A 1087 -13.04 56.13 -21.50
C ILE A 1087 -14.31 55.59 -20.83
N HIS A 1088 -14.14 54.80 -19.77
CA HIS A 1088 -14.78 55.04 -18.46
C HIS A 1088 -14.27 54.04 -17.41
N THR A 1089 -13.08 54.29 -16.86
CA THR A 1089 -12.77 53.88 -15.49
C THR A 1089 -13.36 54.91 -14.54
N PHE A 1090 -14.01 54.45 -13.46
CA PHE A 1090 -14.45 55.18 -12.25
C PHE A 1090 -15.91 55.61 -11.98
N TRP A 1091 -16.92 55.40 -12.84
CA TRP A 1091 -18.29 55.81 -12.47
C TRP A 1091 -19.43 54.91 -13.01
N ILE A 1092 -19.61 53.68 -12.51
CA ILE A 1092 -20.94 53.03 -12.48
C ILE A 1092 -21.05 52.15 -11.21
N ARG A 1093 -21.38 52.77 -10.07
CA ARG A 1093 -21.93 52.09 -8.89
C ARG A 1093 -23.23 52.74 -8.39
N ARG A 1094 -23.86 53.57 -9.22
CA ARG A 1094 -25.15 54.22 -8.99
C ARG A 1094 -25.81 54.45 -10.34
N LEU A 1095 -26.67 53.53 -10.77
CA LEU A 1095 -27.75 53.78 -11.75
C LEU A 1095 -28.67 52.55 -11.95
N CYS A 1096 -28.70 51.62 -10.99
CA CYS A 1096 -29.75 50.61 -10.85
C CYS A 1096 -30.27 50.66 -9.41
N ASP A 1097 -31.02 51.71 -9.10
CA ASP A 1097 -32.05 51.73 -8.06
C ASP A 1097 -33.39 52.02 -8.74
#